data_AF-A0A6G7WG17-F1
#
_entry.id   AF-A0A6G7WG17-F1
#
_cell.length_a   1.000
_cell.length_b   1.000
_cell.length_c   1.000
_cell.angle_alpha   90.00
_cell.angle_beta   90.00
_cell.angle_gamma   90.00
#
_symmetry.space_group_name_H-M   'P 1'
#
loop_
_entity.id
_entity.type
_entity.pdbx_description
1 polymer ?
#
loop_
_entity_poly.entity_id
_entity_poly.type
_entity_poly.pdbx_seq_one_letter_code
_entity_poly.pdbx_strand_id
1 'polypeptide(L)'
;MKIEKIEIYGYGKWTQTTFSNLQDLHLFLGNNEAGKSTIASFIHTIFFGFPSRRKKDTNTYEPKMGERYGGRLTLSGTRYGTVTIERVKNRDRDKATLMHQNGVQEIVENLPRYLLGVDSATYDDLYTFQVDRLLNLRHVKKEELNRYLMGIGATGSELFLNLADGYRKEAQKTFKPSGKNPELNKKLAETEKLWEQLQVAKRNNNNYQTLLLKLEAIQEELEQGSTQLTVLEKENQALSEAIRLGDYYQEWRALSEKIESVNTRFLPPDAAKRWERLQVSLTDYLNRLSAVNVHVQNEQKIYNAFENNNWYTEHRSKWQALQDDYGKTQDLFTEAHTLTNQMNQEEAALVMYKRQYGFGDDMVQLNPENEATIQALLAEEEKLQNQMALVKQRIATCYTELDSLEKRLKDSELQQQASTQSPTSSANKMRIVWWGIAAVAIVAAVVLPEFRIYAAIAALAAIGLSFMKPKAPAQTEAYIAEQTRASRLRDLREDEEAVQERLLQFLNEQESLELALEQEQEKQQKWLVTANYPLTFSLQRVLDENPAAHITTLQTALKETATRLDSVELQLTDWETRTAFIREYFQFNHLEPKTFFERFPELHRQLEVEQAQAKNSADKIADFKAERKELQKRLDETNAKRQEMLDGANVTSETEFYELIQAKENQTKQQQRRDFLAEQLAGKETLLEQYPDKDKAENKRTQNQLKMNRFSEKRIALQEEEVALRHDISILEDGGTYSSLLQDYAILETEVRELMVEWGKKVIAAEWLEETLRHGKEDRLPHILTDMRTYFERLTDGKYTQIIFQKSGLKIRQNDGTVFEPFELSQGTIEQLYIAMRFAFIKNTADIANMPILVDDGFVNFDNTRKEVVYELLRELSATAQIFFFTFDRTVVQKFSEEQISVLN
;
A
#
# COMPACT_ATOMS: atom_id res chain seq x y z
N MET A 1 27.14 8.73 41.48
CA MET A 1 27.66 10.09 41.22
C MET A 1 27.78 10.85 42.54
N LYS A 2 28.79 11.71 42.70
CA LYS A 2 29.05 12.49 43.94
C LYS A 2 29.33 13.96 43.61
N ILE A 3 28.88 14.87 44.47
CA ILE A 3 29.24 16.31 44.46
C ILE A 3 30.49 16.49 45.31
N GLU A 4 31.59 16.91 44.69
CA GLU A 4 32.86 17.18 45.37
C GLU A 4 32.94 18.63 45.87
N LYS A 5 32.31 19.56 45.13
CA LYS A 5 32.41 20.98 45.38
C LYS A 5 31.12 21.71 44.99
N ILE A 6 30.69 22.65 45.85
CA ILE A 6 29.55 23.54 45.64
C ILE A 6 30.08 24.98 45.63
N GLU A 7 29.93 25.69 44.51
CA GLU A 7 30.36 27.08 44.36
C GLU A 7 29.16 27.98 44.03
N ILE A 8 28.79 28.85 44.96
CA ILE A 8 27.64 29.75 44.84
C ILE A 8 28.14 31.16 44.53
N TYR A 9 27.77 31.69 43.36
CA TYR A 9 28.07 33.08 43.01
C TYR A 9 27.12 34.04 43.73
N GLY A 10 25.83 33.74 43.66
CA GLY A 10 24.76 34.44 44.37
C GLY A 10 23.47 33.61 44.33
N TYR A 11 22.96 33.18 45.48
CA TYR A 11 21.70 32.43 45.60
C TYR A 11 21.11 32.61 47.01
N GLY A 12 19.98 33.31 47.11
CA GLY A 12 19.36 33.68 48.39
C GLY A 12 20.29 34.51 49.26
N LYS A 13 20.67 33.99 50.44
CA LYS A 13 21.60 34.66 51.36
C LYS A 13 23.08 34.41 51.05
N TRP A 14 23.39 33.42 50.21
CA TRP A 14 24.77 32.99 49.95
C TRP A 14 25.35 33.78 48.78
N THR A 15 26.51 34.37 49.00
CA THR A 15 27.26 35.16 48.01
C THR A 15 28.72 34.73 48.04
N GLN A 16 29.30 34.49 46.85
CA GLN A 16 30.70 34.06 46.67
C GLN A 16 31.17 32.96 47.64
N THR A 17 30.29 32.00 47.94
CA THR A 17 30.53 30.96 48.95
C THR A 17 30.94 29.65 48.28
N THR A 18 31.93 28.97 48.85
CA THR A 18 32.38 27.66 48.35
C THR A 18 32.37 26.64 49.49
N PHE A 19 31.77 25.47 49.23
CA PHE A 19 31.89 24.29 50.07
C PHE A 19 32.70 23.24 49.32
N SER A 20 33.78 22.75 49.95
CA SER A 20 34.69 21.73 49.43
C SER A 20 34.92 20.65 50.48
N ASN A 21 35.54 19.52 50.08
CA ASN A 21 35.77 18.35 50.95
C ASN A 21 34.46 17.73 51.48
N LEU A 22 33.45 17.69 50.62
CA LEU A 22 32.14 17.10 50.95
C LEU A 22 32.25 15.58 51.07
N GLN A 23 31.75 15.05 52.18
CA GLN A 23 31.80 13.61 52.47
C GLN A 23 30.62 12.86 51.85
N ASP A 24 30.67 11.52 51.89
CA ASP A 24 29.57 10.65 51.44
C ASP A 24 28.32 10.81 52.30
N LEU A 25 28.50 11.08 53.60
CA LEU A 25 27.46 11.54 54.50
C LEU A 25 27.92 12.87 55.08
N HIS A 26 27.25 13.96 54.71
CA HIS A 26 27.65 15.32 55.06
C HIS A 26 26.52 16.09 55.74
N LEU A 27 26.80 16.63 56.92
CA LEU A 27 25.87 17.36 57.78
C LEU A 27 26.06 18.87 57.62
N PHE A 28 25.00 19.56 57.22
CA PHE A 28 24.88 21.02 57.27
C PHE A 28 24.05 21.41 58.50
N LEU A 29 24.74 21.87 59.55
CA LEU A 29 24.12 22.24 60.83
C LEU A 29 23.93 23.75 60.91
N GLY A 30 22.73 24.22 61.19
CA GLY A 30 22.50 25.65 61.42
C GLY A 30 21.12 25.95 61.99
N ASN A 31 20.95 27.09 62.65
CA ASN A 31 19.65 27.55 63.13
C ASN A 31 18.67 27.80 61.97
N ASN A 32 17.40 28.08 62.25
CA ASN A 32 16.49 28.58 61.23
C ASN A 32 17.07 29.87 60.61
N GLU A 33 16.83 30.08 59.31
CA GLU A 33 17.41 31.19 58.53
C GLU A 33 18.94 31.10 58.29
N ALA A 34 19.62 30.06 58.78
CA ALA A 34 21.03 29.79 58.48
C ALA A 34 21.30 29.41 57.01
N GLY A 35 20.29 29.40 56.13
CA GLY A 35 20.45 29.16 54.68
C GLY A 35 20.54 27.69 54.26
N LYS A 36 20.10 26.77 55.13
CA LYS A 36 20.02 25.31 54.86
C LYS A 36 19.25 24.97 53.58
N SER A 37 17.96 25.29 53.56
CA SER A 37 17.09 25.07 52.39
C SER A 37 17.53 25.88 51.16
N THR A 38 18.28 26.98 51.35
CA THR A 38 18.87 27.75 50.25
C THR A 38 19.97 26.96 49.53
N ILE A 39 20.79 26.18 50.25
CA ILE A 39 21.81 25.30 49.65
C ILE A 39 21.13 24.13 48.93
N ALA A 40 20.14 23.49 49.56
CA ALA A 40 19.39 22.40 48.92
C ALA A 40 18.71 22.86 47.62
N SER A 41 18.07 24.03 47.63
CA SER A 41 17.46 24.64 46.44
C SER A 41 18.49 25.06 45.38
N PHE A 42 19.69 25.47 45.79
CA PHE A 42 20.78 25.75 44.87
C PHE A 42 21.22 24.49 44.12
N ILE A 43 21.46 23.38 44.82
CA ILE A 43 21.85 22.10 44.20
C ILE A 43 20.80 21.68 43.17
N HIS A 44 19.52 21.74 43.55
CA HIS A 44 18.40 21.46 42.67
C HIS A 44 18.39 22.36 41.42
N THR A 45 18.61 23.66 41.61
CA THR A 45 18.64 24.64 40.51
C THR A 45 19.75 24.36 39.51
N ILE A 46 20.95 23.96 39.97
CA ILE A 46 22.02 23.61 39.05
C ILE A 46 21.64 22.39 38.19
N PHE A 47 21.06 21.35 38.81
CA PHE A 47 20.61 20.15 38.11
C PHE A 47 19.43 20.38 37.16
N PHE A 48 18.39 21.10 37.59
CA PHE A 48 17.10 21.11 36.87
C PHE A 48 16.63 22.48 36.39
N GLY A 49 17.30 23.55 36.81
CA GLY A 49 17.01 24.91 36.39
C GLY A 49 16.31 25.75 37.45
N PHE A 50 16.15 27.04 37.15
CA PHE A 50 15.65 28.01 38.10
C PHE A 50 14.15 27.83 38.40
N PRO A 51 13.72 28.10 39.65
CA PRO A 51 12.30 28.07 40.02
C PRO A 51 11.45 28.99 39.13
N SER A 52 10.28 28.52 38.70
CA SER A 52 9.41 29.27 37.80
C SER A 52 8.58 30.32 38.54
N ARG A 53 8.66 31.59 38.10
CA ARG A 53 7.83 32.70 38.60
C ARG A 53 6.32 32.54 38.32
N ARG A 54 5.91 31.58 37.49
CA ARG A 54 4.49 31.37 37.13
C ARG A 54 3.70 30.59 38.18
N LYS A 55 4.37 29.83 39.06
CA LYS A 55 3.71 29.14 40.17
C LYS A 55 3.54 30.11 41.34
N LYS A 56 2.30 30.28 41.80
CA LYS A 56 1.99 31.06 43.00
C LYS A 56 2.74 30.46 44.20
N ASP A 57 3.30 31.30 45.07
CA ASP A 57 4.02 30.92 46.31
C ASP A 57 5.37 30.18 46.15
N THR A 58 6.05 30.29 45.01
CA THR A 58 7.41 29.72 44.84
C THR A 58 8.51 30.74 45.16
N ASN A 59 9.36 30.45 46.15
CA ASN A 59 10.53 31.28 46.47
C ASN A 59 11.60 31.14 45.38
N THR A 60 11.96 32.25 44.71
CA THR A 60 12.98 32.23 43.65
C THR A 60 14.40 32.37 44.17
N TYR A 61 14.64 32.72 45.45
CA TYR A 61 15.99 32.88 46.00
C TYR A 61 16.90 33.79 45.16
N GLU A 62 16.35 34.81 44.50
CA GLU A 62 17.17 35.78 43.75
C GLU A 62 18.05 36.60 44.71
N PRO A 63 19.35 36.78 44.42
CA PRO A 63 20.24 37.59 45.24
C PRO A 63 19.81 39.06 45.19
N LYS A 64 19.88 39.74 46.34
CA LYS A 64 19.39 41.12 46.49
C LYS A 64 20.43 42.20 46.18
N MET A 65 21.72 41.84 46.12
CA MET A 65 22.84 42.80 46.08
C MET A 65 23.55 42.82 44.70
N GLY A 66 22.86 42.38 43.65
CA GLY A 66 23.35 42.48 42.26
C GLY A 66 24.39 41.43 41.85
N GLU A 67 24.59 40.39 42.67
CA GLU A 67 25.47 39.27 42.33
C GLU A 67 24.96 38.45 41.14
N ARG A 68 25.87 37.71 40.51
CA ARG A 68 25.50 36.75 39.46
C ARG A 68 24.63 35.65 40.08
N TYR A 69 23.36 35.62 39.70
CA TYR A 69 22.41 34.63 40.20
C TYR A 69 22.70 33.25 39.60
N GLY A 70 23.19 32.32 40.44
CA GLY A 70 23.62 30.99 40.02
C GLY A 70 24.96 30.58 40.63
N GLY A 71 25.62 29.60 40.00
CA GLY A 71 26.86 29.01 40.47
C GLY A 71 27.21 27.73 39.72
N ARG A 72 28.07 26.89 40.31
CA ARG A 72 28.49 25.62 39.73
C ARG A 72 28.67 24.50 40.75
N LEU A 73 28.49 23.27 40.27
CA LEU A 73 28.76 22.03 41.01
C LEU A 73 29.85 21.24 40.30
N THR A 74 30.83 20.74 41.04
CA THR A 74 31.80 19.77 40.52
C THR A 74 31.37 18.37 40.95
N LEU A 75 31.18 17.50 39.97
CA LEU A 75 30.69 16.15 40.15
C LEU A 75 31.76 15.12 39.75
N SER A 76 31.84 14.03 40.50
CA SER A 76 32.66 12.86 40.16
C SER A 76 31.85 11.56 40.19
N GLY A 77 32.47 10.48 39.72
CA GLY A 77 31.78 9.19 39.53
C GLY A 77 30.61 9.29 38.55
N THR A 78 30.74 10.15 37.52
CA THR A 78 29.83 10.18 36.37
C THR A 78 30.40 9.30 35.26
N ARG A 79 29.55 8.88 34.31
CA ARG A 79 29.97 8.13 33.11
C ARG A 79 30.93 8.90 32.19
N TYR A 80 31.13 10.20 32.43
CA TYR A 80 32.02 11.08 31.68
C TYR A 80 33.26 11.51 32.49
N GLY A 81 33.55 10.86 33.62
CA GLY A 81 34.60 11.26 34.54
C GLY A 81 34.17 12.40 35.48
N THR A 82 35.10 13.27 35.89
CA THR A 82 34.75 14.48 36.65
C THR A 82 34.18 15.53 35.70
N VAL A 83 33.02 16.10 36.04
CA VAL A 83 32.36 17.12 35.23
C VAL A 83 31.95 18.28 36.12
N THR A 84 32.03 19.51 35.60
CA THR A 84 31.51 20.69 36.30
C THR A 84 30.28 21.21 35.58
N ILE A 85 29.16 21.33 36.31
CA ILE A 85 27.91 21.90 35.81
C ILE A 85 27.80 23.32 36.33
N GLU A 86 27.84 24.30 35.43
CA GLU A 86 27.62 25.72 35.73
C GLU A 86 26.24 26.16 35.21
N ARG A 87 25.49 26.89 36.03
CA ARG A 87 24.25 27.54 35.60
C ARG A 87 24.16 28.95 36.17
N VAL A 88 23.97 29.93 35.28
CA VAL A 88 23.86 31.36 35.63
C VAL A 88 22.65 31.96 34.93
N LYS A 89 21.81 32.69 35.68
CA LYS A 89 20.61 33.33 35.16
C LYS A 89 20.96 34.40 34.13
N ASN A 90 20.17 34.49 33.06
CA ASN A 90 20.30 35.39 31.92
C ASN A 90 21.57 35.18 31.06
N ARG A 91 22.31 34.08 31.30
CA ARG A 91 23.42 33.63 30.46
C ARG A 91 23.00 32.35 29.74
N ASP A 92 23.36 32.22 28.46
CA ASP A 92 23.08 31.03 27.63
C ASP A 92 21.61 30.57 27.66
N ARG A 93 20.67 31.52 27.75
CA ARG A 93 19.22 31.29 27.90
C ARG A 93 18.84 30.44 29.13
N ASP A 94 19.52 30.65 30.26
CA ASP A 94 19.36 29.93 31.53
C ASP A 94 19.72 28.42 31.47
N LYS A 95 20.36 27.99 30.38
CA LYS A 95 20.80 26.60 30.19
C LYS A 95 22.04 26.29 31.03
N ALA A 96 22.26 25.01 31.29
CA ALA A 96 23.46 24.55 31.96
C ALA A 96 24.63 24.47 30.98
N THR A 97 25.81 24.89 31.43
CA THR A 97 27.09 24.69 30.75
C THR A 97 27.83 23.56 31.45
N LEU A 98 28.24 22.54 30.71
CA LEU A 98 28.97 21.40 31.22
C LEU A 98 30.44 21.52 30.79
N MET A 99 31.35 21.44 31.76
CA MET A 99 32.79 21.45 31.53
C MET A 99 33.36 20.07 31.84
N HIS A 100 33.96 19.44 30.83
CA HIS A 100 34.61 18.13 30.92
C HIS A 100 36.06 18.25 31.43
N GLN A 101 36.63 17.14 31.92
CA GLN A 101 38.05 17.09 32.36
C GLN A 101 39.06 17.51 31.28
N ASN A 102 38.75 17.27 30.00
CA ASN A 102 39.59 17.64 28.86
C ASN A 102 39.51 19.13 28.49
N GLY A 103 38.78 19.94 29.26
CA GLY A 103 38.61 21.38 29.02
C GLY A 103 37.51 21.73 28.02
N VAL A 104 36.85 20.75 27.40
CA VAL A 104 35.72 20.98 26.49
C VAL A 104 34.52 21.50 27.27
N GLN A 105 33.92 22.59 26.76
CA GLN A 105 32.70 23.18 27.31
C GLN A 105 31.55 23.01 26.33
N GLU A 106 30.40 22.55 26.81
CA GLU A 106 29.19 22.40 26.02
C GLU A 106 27.97 23.00 26.73
N ILE A 107 27.11 23.69 25.96
CA ILE A 107 25.81 24.14 26.46
C ILE A 107 24.81 23.01 26.25
N VAL A 108 24.25 22.49 27.34
CA VAL A 108 23.41 21.30 27.30
C VAL A 108 21.93 21.70 27.37
N GLU A 109 21.16 21.32 26.36
CA GLU A 109 19.69 21.53 26.37
C GLU A 109 18.96 20.51 27.24
N ASN A 110 19.43 19.25 27.28
CA ASN A 110 18.82 18.17 28.04
C ASN A 110 19.80 17.61 29.09
N LEU A 111 20.00 18.39 30.16
CA LEU A 111 20.89 18.02 31.27
C LEU A 111 20.50 16.70 31.97
N PRO A 112 19.21 16.32 32.12
CA PRO A 112 18.82 15.01 32.64
C PRO A 112 19.52 13.83 31.97
N ARG A 113 19.84 13.91 30.67
CA ARG A 113 20.65 12.89 29.99
C ARG A 113 21.99 12.71 30.71
N TYR A 114 22.64 13.76 31.20
CA TYR A 114 23.91 13.68 31.91
C TYR A 114 23.75 13.29 33.39
N LEU A 115 22.54 13.42 33.94
CA LEU A 115 22.15 13.03 35.30
C LEU A 115 21.52 11.63 35.32
N LEU A 116 22.09 10.69 34.55
CA LEU A 116 21.64 9.29 34.49
C LEU A 116 20.17 9.12 34.05
N GLY A 117 19.62 10.08 33.30
CA GLY A 117 18.21 10.06 32.86
C GLY A 117 17.21 10.48 33.92
N VAL A 118 17.66 10.90 35.11
CA VAL A 118 16.79 11.35 36.20
C VAL A 118 16.31 12.78 35.90
N ASP A 119 14.99 12.96 35.82
CA ASP A 119 14.37 14.27 35.64
C ASP A 119 14.08 14.95 37.00
N SER A 120 13.61 16.20 36.94
CA SER A 120 13.37 17.00 38.15
C SER A 120 12.30 16.40 39.06
N ALA A 121 11.26 15.77 38.50
CA ALA A 121 10.16 15.22 39.28
C ALA A 121 10.62 13.94 40.00
N THR A 122 11.31 13.07 39.26
CA THR A 122 11.90 11.84 39.78
C THR A 122 12.94 12.13 40.86
N TYR A 123 13.79 13.14 40.67
CA TYR A 123 14.78 13.54 41.68
C TYR A 123 14.13 14.05 42.97
N ASP A 124 13.10 14.88 42.82
CA ASP A 124 12.32 15.39 43.94
C ASP A 124 11.61 14.27 44.71
N ASP A 125 11.07 13.28 44.01
CA ASP A 125 10.27 12.21 44.59
C ASP A 125 11.13 11.12 45.24
N LEU A 126 12.35 10.87 44.74
CA LEU A 126 13.19 9.77 45.21
C LEU A 126 14.37 10.24 46.06
N TYR A 127 15.03 11.32 45.67
CA TYR A 127 16.31 11.75 46.26
C TYR A 127 16.16 12.96 47.18
N THR A 128 14.97 13.56 47.31
CA THR A 128 14.71 14.68 48.22
C THR A 128 13.74 14.30 49.34
N PHE A 129 14.16 14.53 50.59
CA PHE A 129 13.39 14.24 51.80
C PHE A 129 13.06 15.55 52.54
N GLN A 130 11.80 15.96 52.48
CA GLN A 130 11.25 17.17 53.10
C GLN A 130 9.92 16.85 53.80
N VAL A 131 9.67 17.46 54.97
CA VAL A 131 8.48 17.21 55.80
C VAL A 131 7.18 17.43 55.02
N ASP A 132 7.04 18.55 54.31
CA ASP A 132 5.80 18.91 53.59
C ASP A 132 5.44 17.94 52.45
N ARG A 133 6.45 17.29 51.83
CA ARG A 133 6.23 16.33 50.74
C ARG A 133 5.83 14.95 51.24
N LEU A 134 6.29 14.57 52.43
CA LEU A 134 5.87 13.33 53.09
C LEU A 134 4.39 13.40 53.52
N LEU A 135 3.88 14.60 53.84
CA LEU A 135 2.51 14.83 54.33
C LEU A 135 1.41 14.74 53.24
N ASN A 136 1.72 15.07 51.98
CA ASN A 136 0.74 15.06 50.88
C ASN A 136 0.32 13.65 50.40
N LEU A 137 0.97 12.60 50.90
CA LEU A 137 0.82 11.23 50.42
C LEU A 137 -0.40 10.48 50.98
N ARG A 138 -1.13 11.06 51.94
CA ARG A 138 -2.36 10.50 52.50
C ARG A 138 -3.57 10.61 51.55
N HIS A 139 -3.49 11.49 50.55
CA HIS A 139 -4.57 11.77 49.60
C HIS A 139 -4.42 11.07 48.24
N VAL A 140 -3.33 10.33 48.04
CA VAL A 140 -3.06 9.55 46.82
C VAL A 140 -4.03 8.37 46.77
N LYS A 141 -4.71 8.17 45.63
CA LYS A 141 -5.71 7.09 45.48
C LYS A 141 -5.05 5.71 45.52
N LYS A 142 -5.84 4.68 45.86
CA LYS A 142 -5.39 3.28 45.96
C LYS A 142 -4.68 2.79 44.68
N GLU A 143 -5.18 3.22 43.52
CA GLU A 143 -4.64 2.89 42.20
C GLU A 143 -3.37 3.68 41.86
N GLU A 144 -3.25 4.93 42.36
CA GLU A 144 -2.09 5.79 42.16
C GLU A 144 -0.90 5.35 43.00
N LEU A 145 -1.11 4.88 44.24
CA LEU A 145 -0.05 4.33 45.08
C LEU A 145 0.54 3.04 44.48
N ASN A 146 -0.31 2.17 43.92
CA ASN A 146 0.13 0.95 43.24
C ASN A 146 0.88 1.27 41.94
N ARG A 147 0.45 2.29 41.20
CA ARG A 147 1.14 2.77 39.99
C ARG A 147 2.47 3.47 40.32
N TYR A 148 2.53 4.24 41.40
CA TYR A 148 3.76 4.85 41.92
C TYR A 148 4.79 3.77 42.27
N LEU A 149 4.37 2.70 42.96
CA LEU A 149 5.20 1.53 43.26
C LEU A 149 5.68 0.77 42.01
N MET A 150 4.79 0.58 41.01
CA MET A 150 5.15 -0.04 39.74
C MET A 150 6.10 0.83 38.88
N GLY A 151 5.93 2.15 38.93
CA GLY A 151 6.77 3.12 38.23
C GLY A 151 8.17 3.28 38.85
N ILE A 152 8.27 3.04 40.16
CA ILE A 152 9.54 3.13 40.88
C ILE A 152 10.47 1.98 40.48
N GLY A 153 9.99 0.73 40.38
CA GLY A 153 10.85 -0.46 40.15
C GLY A 153 11.74 -0.48 38.89
N ALA A 154 11.51 0.40 37.91
CA ALA A 154 12.36 0.57 36.74
C ALA A 154 12.49 2.06 36.41
N THR A 155 13.70 2.62 36.54
CA THR A 155 14.02 3.98 36.10
C THR A 155 13.63 4.16 34.63
N GLY A 156 12.68 5.05 34.33
CA GLY A 156 12.16 5.29 32.99
C GLY A 156 10.84 4.58 32.66
N SER A 157 10.28 3.75 33.55
CA SER A 157 9.04 3.00 33.29
C SER A 157 7.80 3.86 33.07
N GLU A 158 7.73 5.04 33.69
CA GLU A 158 6.64 6.00 33.44
C GLU A 158 6.62 6.47 31.98
N LEU A 159 7.79 6.61 31.35
CA LEU A 159 7.90 6.97 29.93
C LEU A 159 7.31 5.86 29.04
N PHE A 160 7.67 4.61 29.31
CA PHE A 160 7.18 3.43 28.56
C PHE A 160 5.67 3.24 28.72
N LEU A 161 5.13 3.41 29.94
CA LEU A 161 3.69 3.35 30.19
C LEU A 161 2.94 4.47 29.47
N ASN A 162 3.46 5.71 29.51
CA ASN A 162 2.86 6.84 28.80
C ASN A 162 2.92 6.66 27.28
N LEU A 163 3.99 6.06 26.75
CA LEU A 163 4.11 5.71 25.33
C LEU A 163 3.10 4.63 24.92
N ALA A 164 2.95 3.57 25.73
CA ALA A 164 1.97 2.51 25.50
C ALA A 164 0.52 3.06 25.50
N ASP A 165 0.19 3.92 26.47
CA ASP A 165 -1.10 4.62 26.53
C ASP A 165 -1.31 5.55 25.32
N GLY A 166 -0.24 6.21 24.86
CA GLY A 166 -0.23 7.02 23.64
C GLY A 166 -0.62 6.18 22.41
N TYR A 167 0.09 5.07 22.18
CA TYR A 167 -0.20 4.17 21.07
C TYR A 167 -1.60 3.56 21.15
N ARG A 168 -2.10 3.18 22.34
CA ARG A 168 -3.48 2.71 22.51
C ARG A 168 -4.51 3.77 22.17
N LYS A 169 -4.32 5.02 22.62
CA LYS A 169 -5.22 6.13 22.27
C LYS A 169 -5.23 6.40 20.78
N GLU A 170 -4.08 6.32 20.12
CA GLU A 170 -4.00 6.48 18.67
C GLU A 170 -4.65 5.32 17.92
N ALA A 171 -4.44 4.07 18.35
CA ALA A 171 -5.12 2.90 17.79
C ALA A 171 -6.64 3.02 17.91
N GLN A 172 -7.16 3.52 19.04
CA GLN A 172 -8.59 3.75 19.26
C GLN A 172 -9.20 4.84 18.37
N LYS A 173 -8.40 5.77 17.83
CA LYS A 173 -8.87 6.74 16.83
C LYS A 173 -9.09 6.07 15.47
N THR A 174 -8.27 5.07 15.13
CA THR A 174 -8.36 4.32 13.88
C THR A 174 -9.47 3.26 13.94
N PHE A 175 -9.53 2.46 15.00
CA PHE A 175 -10.54 1.41 15.17
C PHE A 175 -11.01 1.25 16.62
N LYS A 176 -12.32 1.06 16.81
CA LYS A 176 -12.91 0.72 18.10
C LYS A 176 -14.03 -0.32 17.93
N PRO A 177 -14.07 -1.41 18.72
CA PRO A 177 -15.06 -2.48 18.56
C PRO A 177 -16.53 -2.01 18.56
N SER A 178 -16.83 -0.95 19.32
CA SER A 178 -18.18 -0.36 19.43
C SER A 178 -18.28 1.06 18.85
N GLY A 179 -17.25 1.55 18.15
CA GLY A 179 -17.23 2.91 17.62
C GLY A 179 -17.77 3.00 16.20
N LYS A 180 -18.73 3.91 15.93
CA LYS A 180 -19.20 4.21 14.57
C LYS A 180 -18.36 5.25 13.83
N ASN A 181 -17.64 6.09 14.57
CA ASN A 181 -16.90 7.24 14.02
C ASN A 181 -15.45 6.97 13.58
N PRO A 182 -14.70 6.00 14.15
CA PRO A 182 -13.33 5.72 13.70
C PRO A 182 -13.27 5.43 12.20
N GLU A 183 -12.17 5.84 11.58
CA GLU A 183 -12.00 5.77 10.12
C GLU A 183 -12.11 4.35 9.58
N LEU A 184 -11.44 3.38 10.23
CA LEU A 184 -11.51 1.97 9.83
C LEU A 184 -12.92 1.40 9.96
N ASN A 185 -13.67 1.77 11.02
CA ASN A 185 -15.05 1.33 11.19
C ASN A 185 -15.99 1.87 10.09
N LYS A 186 -15.79 3.12 9.64
CA LYS A 186 -16.55 3.70 8.52
C LYS A 186 -16.23 3.00 7.21
N LYS A 187 -14.93 2.83 6.91
CA LYS A 187 -14.45 2.19 5.69
C LYS A 187 -14.89 0.72 5.60
N LEU A 188 -14.91 -0.01 6.71
CA LEU A 188 -15.47 -1.37 6.77
C LEU A 188 -16.96 -1.40 6.43
N ALA A 189 -17.76 -0.46 6.96
CA ALA A 189 -19.19 -0.37 6.65
C ALA A 189 -19.44 0.05 5.19
N GLU A 190 -18.62 0.94 4.64
CA GLU A 190 -18.65 1.32 3.22
C GLU A 190 -18.29 0.12 2.32
N THR A 191 -17.29 -0.68 2.72
CA THR A 191 -16.86 -1.88 1.99
C THR A 191 -17.96 -2.94 1.94
N GLU A 192 -18.66 -3.16 3.06
CA GLU A 192 -19.79 -4.08 3.13
C GLU A 192 -20.93 -3.64 2.20
N LYS A 193 -21.28 -2.35 2.24
CA LYS A 193 -22.31 -1.78 1.35
C LYS A 193 -21.93 -1.87 -0.13
N LEU A 194 -20.68 -1.58 -0.47
CA LEU A 194 -20.18 -1.65 -1.84
C LEU A 194 -20.12 -3.09 -2.36
N TRP A 195 -19.78 -4.04 -1.49
CA TRP A 195 -19.85 -5.47 -1.79
C TRP A 195 -21.28 -5.92 -2.12
N GLU A 196 -22.28 -5.49 -1.35
CA GLU A 196 -23.70 -5.77 -1.63
C GLU A 196 -24.11 -5.21 -3.01
N GLN A 197 -23.74 -3.96 -3.31
CA GLN A 197 -24.00 -3.33 -4.61
C GLN A 197 -23.34 -4.09 -5.76
N LEU A 198 -22.10 -4.55 -5.57
CA LEU A 198 -21.35 -5.33 -6.54
C LEU A 198 -22.02 -6.69 -6.82
N GLN A 199 -22.59 -7.36 -5.81
CA GLN A 199 -23.34 -8.61 -6.03
C GLN A 199 -24.61 -8.38 -6.86
N VAL A 200 -25.31 -7.25 -6.64
CA VAL A 200 -26.48 -6.87 -7.44
C VAL A 200 -26.08 -6.56 -8.89
N ALA A 201 -25.04 -5.76 -9.10
CA ALA A 201 -24.52 -5.44 -10.43
C ALA A 201 -24.04 -6.68 -11.20
N LYS A 202 -23.40 -7.65 -10.50
CA LYS A 202 -22.98 -8.93 -11.08
C LYS A 202 -24.17 -9.73 -11.65
N ARG A 203 -25.29 -9.77 -10.93
CA ARG A 203 -26.51 -10.45 -11.39
C ARG A 203 -27.12 -9.75 -12.60
N ASN A 204 -27.14 -8.42 -12.61
CA ASN A 204 -27.67 -7.63 -13.72
C ASN A 204 -26.82 -7.79 -15.01
N ASN A 205 -25.50 -7.90 -14.90
CA ASN A 205 -24.61 -8.10 -16.05
C ASN A 205 -24.86 -9.43 -16.80
N ASN A 206 -25.19 -10.51 -16.08
CA ASN A 206 -25.55 -11.79 -16.71
C ASN A 206 -26.88 -11.70 -17.48
N ASN A 207 -27.84 -10.93 -16.98
CA ASN A 207 -29.10 -10.67 -17.69
C ASN A 207 -28.87 -9.81 -18.94
N TYR A 208 -27.99 -8.80 -18.86
CA TYR A 208 -27.60 -7.96 -20.00
C TYR A 208 -27.05 -8.79 -21.17
N GLN A 209 -26.11 -9.72 -20.89
CA GLN A 209 -25.56 -10.62 -21.93
C GLN A 209 -26.64 -11.49 -22.58
N THR A 210 -27.63 -11.94 -21.80
CA THR A 210 -28.75 -12.74 -22.32
C THR A 210 -29.67 -11.92 -23.23
N LEU A 211 -29.89 -10.63 -22.92
CA LEU A 211 -30.69 -9.73 -23.75
C LEU A 211 -29.97 -9.34 -25.05
N LEU A 212 -28.65 -9.16 -25.01
CA LEU A 212 -27.85 -8.92 -26.22
C LEU A 212 -27.94 -10.07 -27.23
N LEU A 213 -27.82 -11.32 -26.77
CA LEU A 213 -27.96 -12.50 -27.63
C LEU A 213 -29.37 -12.61 -28.27
N LYS A 214 -30.41 -12.20 -27.53
CA LYS A 214 -31.78 -12.16 -28.08
C LYS A 214 -31.96 -11.05 -29.11
N LEU A 215 -31.36 -9.88 -28.87
CA LEU A 215 -31.39 -8.76 -29.81
C LEU A 215 -30.70 -9.11 -31.13
N GLU A 216 -29.54 -9.79 -31.07
CA GLU A 216 -28.79 -10.23 -32.24
C GLU A 216 -29.60 -11.23 -33.09
N ALA A 217 -30.26 -12.20 -32.45
CA ALA A 217 -31.12 -13.17 -33.15
C ALA A 217 -32.31 -12.50 -33.88
N ILE A 218 -32.95 -11.51 -33.26
CA ILE A 218 -34.07 -10.77 -33.89
C ILE A 218 -33.59 -9.91 -35.06
N GLN A 219 -32.40 -9.31 -34.96
CA GLN A 219 -31.81 -8.54 -36.05
C GLN A 219 -31.50 -9.40 -37.27
N GLU A 220 -30.98 -10.62 -37.06
CA GLU A 220 -30.75 -11.59 -38.12
C GLU A 220 -32.06 -11.99 -38.83
N GLU A 221 -33.13 -12.25 -38.07
CA GLU A 221 -34.45 -12.55 -38.64
C GLU A 221 -35.05 -11.38 -39.45
N LEU A 222 -34.85 -10.14 -39.00
CA LEU A 222 -35.27 -8.93 -39.71
C LEU A 222 -34.52 -8.75 -41.04
N GLU A 223 -33.22 -9.00 -41.05
CA GLU A 223 -32.38 -8.92 -42.26
C GLU A 223 -32.79 -9.96 -43.30
N GLN A 224 -32.99 -11.22 -42.88
CA GLN A 224 -33.48 -12.29 -43.74
C GLN A 224 -34.86 -11.97 -44.34
N GLY A 225 -35.80 -11.44 -43.53
CA GLY A 225 -37.13 -11.03 -43.98
C GLY A 225 -37.09 -9.87 -44.97
N SER A 226 -36.19 -8.90 -44.78
CA SER A 226 -36.01 -7.77 -45.69
C SER A 226 -35.50 -8.21 -47.08
N THR A 227 -34.54 -9.13 -47.11
CA THR A 227 -33.98 -9.68 -48.36
C THR A 227 -35.04 -10.39 -49.18
N GLN A 228 -35.92 -11.18 -48.54
CA GLN A 228 -37.00 -11.89 -49.23
C GLN A 228 -38.06 -10.95 -49.83
N LEU A 229 -38.35 -9.82 -49.16
CA LEU A 229 -39.24 -8.78 -49.69
C LEU A 229 -38.66 -8.13 -50.96
N THR A 230 -37.38 -7.77 -50.97
CA THR A 230 -36.72 -7.15 -52.13
C THR A 230 -36.69 -8.06 -53.35
N VAL A 231 -36.51 -9.37 -53.16
CA VAL A 231 -36.55 -10.35 -54.26
C VAL A 231 -37.94 -10.41 -54.89
N LEU A 232 -38.99 -10.47 -54.07
CA LEU A 232 -40.38 -10.51 -54.56
C LEU A 232 -40.81 -9.20 -55.25
N GLU A 233 -40.32 -8.05 -54.78
CA GLU A 233 -40.54 -6.74 -55.41
C GLU A 233 -39.96 -6.67 -56.82
N LYS A 234 -38.70 -7.11 -57.00
CA LYS A 234 -38.04 -7.13 -58.32
C LYS A 234 -38.76 -8.04 -59.31
N GLU A 235 -39.21 -9.22 -58.86
CA GLU A 235 -39.99 -10.14 -59.71
C GLU A 235 -41.32 -9.51 -60.16
N ASN A 236 -42.02 -8.81 -59.27
CA ASN A 236 -43.27 -8.11 -59.60
C ASN A 236 -43.08 -6.93 -60.57
N GLN A 237 -41.95 -6.23 -60.51
CA GLN A 237 -41.62 -5.16 -61.46
C GLN A 237 -41.41 -5.71 -62.89
N ALA A 238 -40.68 -6.82 -63.03
CA ALA A 238 -40.46 -7.46 -64.34
C ALA A 238 -41.76 -7.94 -64.99
N LEU A 239 -42.67 -8.53 -64.20
CA LEU A 239 -43.99 -8.95 -64.66
C LEU A 239 -44.86 -7.77 -65.15
N SER A 240 -44.74 -6.60 -64.51
CA SER A 240 -45.46 -5.37 -64.90
C SER A 240 -44.99 -4.81 -66.24
N GLU A 241 -43.68 -4.88 -66.52
CA GLU A 241 -43.09 -4.38 -67.77
C GLU A 241 -43.45 -5.26 -68.98
N ALA A 242 -43.49 -6.58 -68.81
CA ALA A 242 -43.94 -7.52 -69.84
C ALA A 242 -45.40 -7.30 -70.26
N ILE A 243 -46.28 -6.98 -69.30
CA ILE A 243 -47.71 -6.69 -69.54
C ILE A 243 -47.90 -5.44 -70.44
N ARG A 244 -46.96 -4.48 -70.45
CA ARG A 244 -47.08 -3.19 -71.14
C ARG A 244 -46.71 -3.22 -72.63
N LEU A 245 -45.74 -4.06 -73.05
CA LEU A 245 -45.10 -3.97 -74.37
C LEU A 245 -45.65 -4.94 -75.44
N GLY A 246 -46.66 -5.75 -75.12
CA GLY A 246 -47.12 -6.85 -75.97
C GLY A 246 -47.67 -6.46 -77.36
N ASP A 247 -48.28 -5.28 -77.51
CA ASP A 247 -49.00 -4.91 -78.74
C ASP A 247 -48.08 -4.38 -79.87
N TYR A 248 -47.00 -3.67 -79.54
CA TYR A 248 -46.05 -3.09 -80.52
C TYR A 248 -45.27 -4.16 -81.30
N TYR A 249 -45.08 -5.34 -80.71
CA TYR A 249 -44.35 -6.45 -81.32
C TYR A 249 -45.05 -7.04 -82.56
N GLN A 250 -46.37 -6.86 -82.69
CA GLN A 250 -47.16 -7.40 -83.81
C GLN A 250 -47.09 -6.53 -85.08
N GLU A 251 -46.91 -5.21 -84.95
CA GLU A 251 -46.95 -4.24 -86.08
C GLU A 251 -45.66 -4.23 -86.93
N TRP A 252 -44.49 -4.33 -86.28
CA TRP A 252 -43.19 -4.38 -86.94
C TRP A 252 -43.09 -5.51 -87.99
N ARG A 253 -43.78 -6.63 -87.75
CA ARG A 253 -43.76 -7.81 -88.62
C ARG A 253 -44.38 -7.56 -90.01
N ALA A 254 -45.32 -6.61 -90.14
CA ALA A 254 -46.09 -6.39 -91.37
C ALA A 254 -45.43 -5.45 -92.40
N LEU A 255 -44.59 -4.50 -91.96
CA LEU A 255 -43.93 -3.49 -92.82
C LEU A 255 -42.73 -4.04 -93.62
N SER A 256 -42.30 -5.27 -93.33
CA SER A 256 -41.09 -5.87 -93.90
C SER A 256 -41.29 -6.52 -95.29
N GLU A 257 -42.50 -6.54 -95.85
CA GLU A 257 -42.84 -7.31 -97.07
C GLU A 257 -43.02 -6.51 -98.40
N LYS A 258 -42.87 -5.16 -98.51
CA LYS A 258 -43.56 -4.39 -99.59
C LYS A 258 -42.83 -3.27 -100.43
N ILE A 259 -41.54 -3.30 -100.78
CA ILE A 259 -40.87 -2.17 -101.55
C ILE A 259 -40.27 -2.62 -102.93
N GLU A 260 -40.66 -1.99 -104.07
CA GLU A 260 -40.20 -2.23 -105.49
C GLU A 260 -39.58 -0.98 -106.21
N SER A 261 -38.80 -1.14 -107.31
CA SER A 261 -37.71 -0.23 -107.81
C SER A 261 -37.88 0.52 -109.16
N VAL A 262 -37.26 1.71 -109.32
CA VAL A 262 -37.11 2.51 -110.59
C VAL A 262 -35.68 2.43 -111.18
N ASN A 263 -35.53 2.47 -112.52
CA ASN A 263 -34.28 2.14 -113.25
C ASN A 263 -33.35 3.37 -113.51
N THR A 264 -32.15 3.36 -112.90
CA THR A 264 -31.13 4.45 -112.96
C THR A 264 -29.81 3.98 -113.63
N ARG A 265 -29.91 3.46 -114.85
CA ARG A 265 -28.90 2.56 -115.43
C ARG A 265 -27.52 3.15 -115.80
N PHE A 266 -27.37 4.48 -115.89
CA PHE A 266 -26.10 5.12 -116.32
C PHE A 266 -25.45 6.04 -115.28
N LEU A 267 -25.93 6.05 -114.03
CA LEU A 267 -25.21 6.65 -112.91
C LEU A 267 -24.84 5.57 -111.88
N PRO A 268 -23.58 5.52 -111.42
CA PRO A 268 -23.29 4.80 -110.21
C PRO A 268 -24.19 5.34 -109.08
N PRO A 269 -24.72 4.50 -108.19
CA PRO A 269 -25.67 4.91 -107.14
C PRO A 269 -25.25 6.10 -106.28
N ASP A 270 -23.96 6.36 -106.23
CA ASP A 270 -23.33 7.37 -105.41
C ASP A 270 -22.71 8.49 -106.24
N ALA A 271 -23.11 8.70 -107.49
CA ALA A 271 -22.46 9.68 -108.38
C ALA A 271 -22.32 11.08 -107.74
N ALA A 272 -23.37 11.54 -107.05
CA ALA A 272 -23.36 12.77 -106.25
C ALA A 272 -22.34 12.75 -105.14
N LYS A 273 -22.43 11.68 -104.34
CA LYS A 273 -21.57 11.45 -103.21
C LYS A 273 -20.12 11.30 -103.65
N ARG A 274 -19.82 10.72 -104.82
CA ARG A 274 -18.45 10.50 -105.31
C ARG A 274 -17.80 11.80 -105.78
N TRP A 275 -18.55 12.64 -106.48
CA TRP A 275 -18.05 13.95 -106.92
C TRP A 275 -17.86 14.92 -105.75
N GLU A 276 -18.87 15.01 -104.87
CA GLU A 276 -18.76 15.74 -103.61
C GLU A 276 -17.63 15.17 -102.74
N ARG A 277 -17.49 13.84 -102.63
CA ARG A 277 -16.38 13.19 -101.90
C ARG A 277 -15.02 13.59 -102.46
N LEU A 278 -14.82 13.70 -103.77
CA LEU A 278 -13.51 14.07 -104.33
C LEU A 278 -13.15 15.53 -104.02
N GLN A 279 -14.10 16.46 -104.15
CA GLN A 279 -13.89 17.88 -103.81
C GLN A 279 -13.70 18.11 -102.31
N VAL A 280 -14.51 17.43 -101.50
CA VAL A 280 -14.37 17.40 -100.03
C VAL A 280 -13.03 16.77 -99.64
N SER A 281 -12.62 15.65 -100.26
CA SER A 281 -11.34 14.98 -99.95
C SER A 281 -10.13 15.85 -100.29
N LEU A 282 -10.18 16.63 -101.37
CA LEU A 282 -9.09 17.51 -101.76
C LEU A 282 -8.90 18.66 -100.76
N THR A 283 -10.00 19.29 -100.37
CA THR A 283 -10.01 20.36 -99.36
C THR A 283 -9.64 19.80 -97.98
N ASP A 284 -10.13 18.60 -97.65
CA ASP A 284 -9.81 17.87 -96.43
C ASP A 284 -8.31 17.52 -96.35
N TYR A 285 -7.71 16.98 -97.41
CA TYR A 285 -6.27 16.67 -97.41
C TYR A 285 -5.39 17.92 -97.30
N LEU A 286 -5.75 19.03 -97.96
CA LEU A 286 -5.01 20.30 -97.82
C LEU A 286 -5.10 20.86 -96.39
N ASN A 287 -6.29 20.87 -95.80
CA ASN A 287 -6.51 21.34 -94.43
C ASN A 287 -5.85 20.42 -93.40
N ARG A 288 -5.87 19.09 -93.60
CA ARG A 288 -5.16 18.14 -92.74
C ARG A 288 -3.66 18.29 -92.85
N LEU A 289 -3.12 18.53 -94.05
CA LEU A 289 -1.68 18.67 -94.23
C LEU A 289 -1.13 19.94 -93.57
N SER A 290 -1.89 21.04 -93.57
CA SER A 290 -1.54 22.24 -92.80
C SER A 290 -1.65 22.01 -91.28
N ALA A 291 -2.72 21.33 -90.82
CA ALA A 291 -2.90 20.98 -89.41
C ALA A 291 -1.79 20.06 -88.88
N VAL A 292 -1.44 18.98 -89.59
CA VAL A 292 -0.38 18.04 -89.20
C VAL A 292 0.99 18.74 -89.09
N ASN A 293 1.30 19.72 -89.97
CA ASN A 293 2.53 20.49 -89.85
C ASN A 293 2.58 21.34 -88.55
N VAL A 294 1.46 21.91 -88.13
CA VAL A 294 1.35 22.63 -86.85
C VAL A 294 1.50 21.65 -85.68
N HIS A 295 0.90 20.46 -85.75
CA HIS A 295 1.04 19.43 -84.72
C HIS A 295 2.49 18.97 -84.52
N VAL A 296 3.25 18.75 -85.61
CA VAL A 296 4.68 18.41 -85.53
C VAL A 296 5.48 19.49 -84.81
N GLN A 297 5.24 20.77 -85.12
CA GLN A 297 5.96 21.88 -84.47
C GLN A 297 5.60 22.03 -82.98
N ASN A 298 4.34 21.82 -82.61
CA ASN A 298 3.90 21.93 -81.23
C ASN A 298 4.44 20.77 -80.38
N GLU A 299 4.35 19.52 -80.86
CA GLU A 299 4.92 18.37 -80.14
C GLU A 299 6.45 18.45 -80.04
N GLN A 300 7.14 19.02 -81.03
CA GLN A 300 8.59 19.26 -80.94
C GLN A 300 8.97 20.26 -79.83
N LYS A 301 8.12 21.28 -79.59
CA LYS A 301 8.31 22.21 -78.47
C LYS A 301 8.08 21.51 -77.12
N ILE A 302 7.08 20.64 -77.04
CA ILE A 302 6.79 19.83 -75.83
C ILE A 302 7.97 18.90 -75.52
N TYR A 303 8.48 18.19 -76.53
CA TYR A 303 9.64 17.31 -76.36
C TYR A 303 10.87 18.05 -75.81
N ASN A 304 11.13 19.26 -76.29
CA ASN A 304 12.28 20.08 -75.85
C ASN A 304 12.10 20.67 -74.44
N ALA A 305 10.90 20.64 -73.85
CA ALA A 305 10.64 21.16 -72.50
C ALA A 305 10.94 20.16 -71.38
N PHE A 306 11.23 18.89 -71.71
CA PHE A 306 11.60 17.84 -70.76
C PHE A 306 13.10 17.89 -70.45
N GLU A 307 13.51 18.89 -69.66
CA GLU A 307 14.93 19.19 -69.37
C GLU A 307 15.66 18.07 -68.63
N ASN A 308 14.96 17.27 -67.81
CA ASN A 308 15.59 16.21 -67.00
C ASN A 308 15.76 14.90 -67.76
N ASN A 309 15.05 14.70 -68.88
CA ASN A 309 15.04 13.45 -69.61
C ASN A 309 16.45 13.03 -70.09
N ASN A 310 17.27 13.98 -70.53
CA ASN A 310 18.63 13.70 -70.98
C ASN A 310 19.54 13.29 -69.80
N TRP A 311 19.49 14.05 -68.71
CA TRP A 311 20.27 13.76 -67.50
C TRP A 311 19.89 12.41 -66.86
N TYR A 312 18.58 12.12 -66.79
CA TYR A 312 18.06 10.86 -66.29
C TYR A 312 18.53 9.67 -67.15
N THR A 313 18.53 9.84 -68.47
CA THR A 313 18.99 8.80 -69.40
C THR A 313 20.49 8.52 -69.25
N GLU A 314 21.31 9.55 -69.00
CA GLU A 314 22.76 9.41 -68.75
C GLU A 314 23.07 8.69 -67.42
N HIS A 315 22.23 8.86 -66.40
CA HIS A 315 22.44 8.29 -65.06
C HIS A 315 21.61 7.02 -64.78
N ARG A 316 20.92 6.49 -65.80
CA ARG A 316 19.95 5.39 -65.68
C ARG A 316 20.49 4.15 -64.96
N SER A 317 21.74 3.76 -65.22
CA SER A 317 22.33 2.57 -64.60
C SER A 317 22.54 2.72 -63.08
N LYS A 318 23.03 3.88 -62.63
CA LYS A 318 23.20 4.20 -61.21
C LYS A 318 21.85 4.35 -60.51
N TRP A 319 20.89 4.96 -61.20
CA TRP A 319 19.52 5.13 -60.71
C TRP A 319 18.79 3.79 -60.52
N GLN A 320 18.89 2.89 -61.49
CA GLN A 320 18.28 1.56 -61.42
C GLN A 320 18.84 0.75 -60.23
N ALA A 321 20.15 0.81 -59.99
CA ALA A 321 20.74 0.14 -58.84
C ALA A 321 20.20 0.64 -57.49
N LEU A 322 19.81 1.92 -57.39
CA LEU A 322 19.17 2.46 -56.19
C LEU A 322 17.69 2.04 -56.05
N GLN A 323 17.00 1.88 -57.17
CA GLN A 323 15.63 1.36 -57.20
C GLN A 323 15.57 -0.12 -56.82
N ASP A 324 16.49 -0.92 -57.35
CA ASP A 324 16.57 -2.35 -57.04
C ASP A 324 16.87 -2.61 -55.55
N ASP A 325 17.63 -1.72 -54.91
CA ASP A 325 17.94 -1.76 -53.47
C ASP A 325 16.92 -1.01 -52.58
N TYR A 326 15.89 -0.37 -53.15
CA TYR A 326 14.95 0.47 -52.40
C TYR A 326 14.21 -0.31 -51.31
N GLY A 327 13.68 -1.49 -51.65
CA GLY A 327 12.98 -2.36 -50.68
C GLY A 327 13.87 -2.78 -49.52
N LYS A 328 15.10 -3.21 -49.81
CA LYS A 328 16.09 -3.56 -48.77
C LYS A 328 16.42 -2.36 -47.88
N THR A 329 16.56 -1.18 -48.47
CA THR A 329 16.87 0.06 -47.73
C THR A 329 15.68 0.49 -46.86
N GLN A 330 14.45 0.28 -47.32
CA GLN A 330 13.23 0.51 -46.52
C GLN A 330 13.20 -0.40 -45.30
N ASP A 331 13.55 -1.67 -45.47
CA ASP A 331 13.64 -2.64 -44.39
C ASP A 331 14.72 -2.22 -43.38
N LEU A 332 15.88 -1.75 -43.85
CA LEU A 332 16.96 -1.24 -42.99
C LEU A 332 16.54 0.01 -42.18
N PHE A 333 15.82 0.97 -42.77
CA PHE A 333 15.30 2.13 -42.02
C PHE A 333 14.27 1.72 -40.96
N THR A 334 13.42 0.74 -41.28
CA THR A 334 12.47 0.17 -40.32
C THR A 334 13.22 -0.56 -39.21
N GLU A 335 14.20 -1.38 -39.56
CA GLU A 335 15.03 -2.15 -38.64
C GLU A 335 15.79 -1.23 -37.69
N ALA A 336 16.45 -0.19 -38.20
CA ALA A 336 17.16 0.81 -37.39
C ALA A 336 16.22 1.48 -36.37
N HIS A 337 15.01 1.87 -36.79
CA HIS A 337 14.01 2.46 -35.89
C HIS A 337 13.52 1.46 -34.83
N THR A 338 13.29 0.19 -35.21
CA THR A 338 12.90 -0.85 -34.24
C THR A 338 14.00 -1.15 -33.24
N LEU A 339 15.25 -1.28 -33.68
CA LEU A 339 16.41 -1.52 -32.83
C LEU A 339 16.67 -0.34 -31.90
N THR A 340 16.51 0.90 -32.38
CA THR A 340 16.62 2.11 -31.53
C THR A 340 15.58 2.08 -30.41
N ASN A 341 14.34 1.72 -30.71
CA ASN A 341 13.29 1.62 -29.69
C ASN A 341 13.53 0.45 -28.73
N GLN A 342 14.00 -0.69 -29.23
CA GLN A 342 14.37 -1.84 -28.40
C GLN A 342 15.51 -1.49 -27.45
N MET A 343 16.57 -0.85 -27.94
CA MET A 343 17.71 -0.39 -27.15
C MET A 343 17.25 0.55 -26.02
N ASN A 344 16.39 1.53 -26.33
CA ASN A 344 15.84 2.43 -25.33
C ASN A 344 14.98 1.70 -24.28
N GLN A 345 14.22 0.67 -24.68
CA GLN A 345 13.42 -0.15 -23.76
C GLN A 345 14.30 -1.03 -22.87
N GLU A 346 15.32 -1.67 -23.43
CA GLU A 346 16.29 -2.50 -22.70
C GLU A 346 17.10 -1.67 -21.70
N GLU A 347 17.54 -0.46 -22.09
CA GLU A 347 18.21 0.48 -21.22
C GLU A 347 17.30 0.95 -20.07
N ALA A 348 16.05 1.32 -20.38
CA ALA A 348 15.07 1.70 -19.37
C ALA A 348 14.76 0.55 -18.40
N ALA A 349 14.60 -0.67 -18.91
CA ALA A 349 14.36 -1.86 -18.09
C ALA A 349 15.54 -2.14 -17.15
N LEU A 350 16.78 -2.06 -17.65
CA LEU A 350 17.99 -2.22 -16.85
C LEU A 350 18.09 -1.17 -15.73
N VAL A 351 17.83 0.10 -16.05
CA VAL A 351 17.87 1.20 -15.06
C VAL A 351 16.75 1.05 -14.03
N MET A 352 15.53 0.74 -14.46
CA MET A 352 14.40 0.54 -13.55
C MET A 352 14.64 -0.63 -12.60
N TYR A 353 15.10 -1.77 -13.12
CA TYR A 353 15.39 -2.96 -12.32
C TYR A 353 16.48 -2.70 -11.28
N LYS A 354 17.59 -2.03 -11.68
CA LYS A 354 18.65 -1.62 -10.74
C LYS A 354 18.14 -0.66 -9.66
N ARG A 355 17.36 0.35 -10.06
CA ARG A 355 16.87 1.39 -9.14
C ARG A 355 15.80 0.89 -8.17
N GLN A 356 14.92 -0.01 -8.60
CA GLN A 356 13.84 -0.55 -7.77
C GLN A 356 14.38 -1.27 -6.53
N TYR A 357 15.49 -2.00 -6.67
CA TYR A 357 16.06 -2.82 -5.61
C TYR A 357 17.38 -2.26 -5.04
N GLY A 358 17.97 -1.24 -5.66
CA GLY A 358 19.22 -0.63 -5.21
C GLY A 358 20.47 -1.42 -5.61
N PHE A 359 20.41 -2.18 -6.71
CA PHE A 359 21.52 -3.02 -7.17
C PHE A 359 22.68 -2.20 -7.75
N GLY A 360 23.91 -2.59 -7.40
CA GLY A 360 25.15 -2.06 -7.97
C GLY A 360 25.57 -2.77 -9.27
N ASP A 361 26.63 -2.27 -9.91
CA ASP A 361 27.15 -2.82 -11.17
C ASP A 361 27.98 -4.12 -10.99
N ASP A 362 28.58 -4.32 -9.81
CA ASP A 362 29.53 -5.40 -9.53
C ASP A 362 28.98 -6.43 -8.53
N MET A 363 27.77 -6.95 -8.78
CA MET A 363 27.20 -8.02 -7.95
C MET A 363 27.84 -9.37 -8.26
N VAL A 364 28.08 -10.16 -7.21
CA VAL A 364 28.62 -11.51 -7.36
C VAL A 364 27.58 -12.42 -7.99
N GLN A 365 27.96 -13.12 -9.07
CA GLN A 365 27.09 -14.08 -9.75
C GLN A 365 26.89 -15.35 -8.92
N LEU A 366 25.70 -15.93 -9.03
CA LEU A 366 25.38 -17.20 -8.41
C LEU A 366 26.13 -18.33 -9.12
N ASN A 367 26.97 -19.04 -8.37
CA ASN A 367 27.70 -20.22 -8.82
C ASN A 367 27.46 -21.37 -7.82
N PRO A 368 27.82 -22.62 -8.16
CA PRO A 368 27.54 -23.76 -7.28
C PRO A 368 28.14 -23.65 -5.87
N GLU A 369 29.28 -22.95 -5.73
CA GLU A 369 29.92 -22.73 -4.43
C GLU A 369 29.16 -21.72 -3.55
N ASN A 370 28.76 -20.59 -4.13
CA ASN A 370 27.98 -19.56 -3.46
C ASN A 370 26.56 -20.05 -3.15
N GLU A 371 25.95 -20.80 -4.06
CA GLU A 371 24.63 -21.41 -3.87
C GLU A 371 24.65 -22.39 -2.69
N ALA A 372 25.63 -23.29 -2.64
CA ALA A 372 25.81 -24.21 -1.52
C ALA A 372 26.04 -23.45 -0.20
N THR A 373 26.79 -22.34 -0.25
CA THR A 373 27.03 -21.48 0.93
C THR A 373 25.73 -20.83 1.41
N ILE A 374 24.93 -20.24 0.52
CA ILE A 374 23.65 -19.62 0.86
C ILE A 374 22.67 -20.68 1.42
N GLN A 375 22.56 -21.83 0.76
CA GLN A 375 21.71 -22.93 1.22
C GLN A 375 22.13 -23.44 2.60
N ALA A 376 23.43 -23.50 2.89
CA ALA A 376 23.92 -23.89 4.22
C ALA A 376 23.53 -22.86 5.31
N LEU A 377 23.64 -21.56 5.03
CA LEU A 377 23.25 -20.49 5.95
C LEU A 377 21.74 -20.51 6.23
N LEU A 378 20.92 -20.71 5.19
CA LEU A 378 19.46 -20.79 5.30
C LEU A 378 19.01 -22.07 6.04
N ALA A 379 19.65 -23.20 5.76
CA ALA A 379 19.36 -24.46 6.44
C ALA A 379 19.70 -24.41 7.93
N GLU A 380 20.80 -23.74 8.31
CA GLU A 380 21.15 -23.56 9.72
C GLU A 380 20.18 -22.60 10.42
N GLU A 381 19.74 -21.51 9.76
CA GLU A 381 18.68 -20.65 10.29
C GLU A 381 17.37 -21.41 10.50
N GLU A 382 16.91 -22.18 9.50
CA GLU A 382 15.69 -22.99 9.60
C GLU A 382 15.78 -24.01 10.74
N LYS A 383 16.94 -24.67 10.89
CA LYS A 383 17.20 -25.60 11.98
C LYS A 383 17.10 -24.91 13.34
N LEU A 384 17.71 -23.73 13.50
CA LEU A 384 17.63 -22.93 14.73
C LEU A 384 16.19 -22.48 15.03
N GLN A 385 15.44 -22.05 14.01
CA GLN A 385 14.03 -21.67 14.15
C GLN A 385 13.14 -22.85 14.54
N ASN A 386 13.39 -24.04 13.99
CA ASN A 386 12.68 -25.27 14.36
C ASN A 386 12.98 -25.69 15.80
N GLN A 387 14.24 -25.59 16.23
CA GLN A 387 14.63 -25.82 17.63
C GLN A 387 13.96 -24.80 18.56
N MET A 388 13.93 -23.53 18.17
CA MET A 388 13.26 -22.45 18.89
C MET A 388 11.76 -22.71 19.07
N ALA A 389 11.08 -23.14 18.00
CA ALA A 389 9.66 -23.49 18.06
C ALA A 389 9.38 -24.65 19.02
N LEU A 390 10.23 -25.69 18.99
CA LEU A 390 10.12 -26.83 19.89
C LEU A 390 10.32 -26.43 21.37
N VAL A 391 11.31 -25.58 21.65
CA VAL A 391 11.57 -25.06 23.00
C VAL A 391 10.40 -24.20 23.48
N LYS A 392 9.87 -23.31 22.64
CA LYS A 392 8.67 -22.51 22.96
C LYS A 392 7.45 -23.38 23.27
N GLN A 393 7.26 -24.48 22.55
CA GLN A 393 6.20 -25.44 22.82
C GLN A 393 6.40 -26.14 24.18
N ARG A 394 7.64 -26.53 24.51
CA ARG A 394 7.99 -27.14 25.81
C ARG A 394 7.75 -26.16 26.96
N ILE A 395 8.15 -24.90 26.81
CA ILE A 395 7.88 -23.82 27.77
C ILE A 395 6.38 -23.65 28.00
N ALA A 396 5.58 -23.60 26.92
CA ALA A 396 4.12 -23.51 27.02
C ALA A 396 3.52 -24.72 27.78
N THR A 397 4.06 -25.91 27.55
CA THR A 397 3.65 -27.13 28.27
C THR A 397 3.94 -27.01 29.77
N CYS A 398 5.14 -26.54 30.14
CA CYS A 398 5.49 -26.29 31.55
C CYS A 398 4.56 -25.26 32.21
N TYR A 399 4.19 -24.18 31.52
CA TYR A 399 3.21 -23.22 32.06
C TYR A 399 1.83 -23.85 32.30
N THR A 400 1.38 -24.73 31.40
CA THR A 400 0.10 -25.45 31.61
C THR A 400 0.16 -26.47 32.75
N GLU A 401 1.29 -27.17 32.90
CA GLU A 401 1.54 -28.07 34.03
C GLU A 401 1.52 -27.29 35.35
N LEU A 402 2.20 -26.13 35.40
CA LEU A 402 2.23 -25.23 36.57
C LEU A 402 0.83 -24.72 36.94
N ASP A 403 0.05 -24.21 35.99
CA ASP A 403 -1.32 -23.74 36.25
C ASP A 403 -2.23 -24.88 36.77
N SER A 404 -2.03 -26.11 36.26
CA SER A 404 -2.77 -27.28 36.73
C SER A 404 -2.38 -27.69 38.16
N LEU A 405 -1.09 -27.61 38.50
CA LEU A 405 -0.57 -27.90 39.83
C LEU A 405 -0.99 -26.83 40.83
N GLU A 406 -0.94 -25.55 40.45
CA GLU A 406 -1.38 -24.42 41.27
C GLU A 406 -2.87 -24.53 41.61
N LYS A 407 -3.71 -24.92 40.64
CA LYS A 407 -5.14 -25.22 40.88
C LYS A 407 -5.33 -26.37 41.87
N ARG A 408 -4.60 -27.47 41.69
CA ARG A 408 -4.68 -28.65 42.58
C ARG A 408 -4.20 -28.33 44.01
N LEU A 409 -3.13 -27.52 44.13
CA LEU A 409 -2.62 -27.01 45.40
C LEU A 409 -3.67 -26.14 46.09
N LYS A 410 -4.25 -25.18 45.36
CA LYS A 410 -5.27 -24.27 45.87
C LYS A 410 -6.55 -24.98 46.30
N ASP A 411 -7.00 -25.98 45.53
CA ASP A 411 -8.16 -26.81 45.87
C ASP A 411 -7.89 -27.67 47.12
N SER A 412 -6.68 -28.20 47.26
CA SER A 412 -6.25 -28.96 48.43
C SER A 412 -6.12 -28.07 49.68
N GLU A 413 -5.65 -26.82 49.54
CA GLU A 413 -5.56 -25.82 50.61
C GLU A 413 -6.94 -25.28 51.04
N LEU A 414 -7.87 -25.08 50.09
CA LEU A 414 -9.27 -24.70 50.37
C LEU A 414 -10.03 -25.79 51.14
N GLN A 415 -9.79 -27.07 50.82
CA GLN A 415 -10.33 -28.20 51.60
C GLN A 415 -9.75 -28.26 53.03
N GLN A 416 -8.52 -27.77 53.23
CA GLN A 416 -7.89 -27.66 54.55
C GLN A 416 -8.56 -26.56 55.39
N GLN A 417 -8.88 -25.40 54.80
CA GLN A 417 -9.57 -24.31 55.50
C GLN A 417 -11.05 -24.62 55.82
N ALA A 418 -11.75 -25.34 54.93
CA ALA A 418 -13.16 -25.71 55.12
C ALA A 418 -13.38 -26.74 56.24
N SER A 419 -12.36 -27.54 56.60
CA SER A 419 -12.46 -28.56 57.65
C SER A 419 -12.08 -28.07 59.06
N THR A 420 -11.46 -26.88 59.18
CA THR A 420 -11.16 -26.23 60.48
C THR A 420 -12.35 -25.51 61.13
N GLN A 421 -13.49 -25.35 60.45
CA GLN A 421 -14.72 -24.80 61.04
C GLN A 421 -15.70 -25.91 61.45
N SER A 422 -15.56 -26.43 62.66
CA SER A 422 -16.59 -27.28 63.29
C SER A 422 -17.77 -26.43 63.82
N PRO A 423 -19.05 -26.84 63.62
CA PRO A 423 -20.19 -26.12 64.16
C PRO A 423 -20.42 -26.49 65.64
N THR A 424 -19.73 -25.81 66.56
CA THR A 424 -20.01 -25.93 68.00
C THR A 424 -20.98 -24.84 68.47
N SER A 425 -22.29 -24.97 68.18
CA SER A 425 -23.30 -24.13 68.85
C SER A 425 -24.70 -24.74 69.02
N SER A 426 -24.93 -26.02 68.70
CA SER A 426 -26.26 -26.66 68.82
C SER A 426 -26.51 -27.44 70.12
N ALA A 427 -25.49 -27.75 70.93
CA ALA A 427 -25.65 -28.60 72.12
C ALA A 427 -26.27 -27.87 73.34
N ASN A 428 -26.11 -26.54 73.48
CA ASN A 428 -26.65 -25.80 74.63
C ASN A 428 -28.13 -25.37 74.46
N LYS A 429 -28.65 -25.24 73.24
CA LYS A 429 -30.05 -24.87 73.00
C LYS A 429 -31.03 -26.02 73.28
N MET A 430 -30.65 -27.28 73.01
CA MET A 430 -31.47 -28.46 73.32
C MET A 430 -31.65 -28.70 74.82
N ARG A 431 -30.60 -28.46 75.63
CA ARG A 431 -30.66 -28.70 77.09
C ARG A 431 -31.66 -27.75 77.78
N ILE A 432 -31.69 -26.49 77.38
CA ILE A 432 -32.61 -25.47 77.94
C ILE A 432 -34.08 -25.85 77.64
N VAL A 433 -34.37 -26.42 76.48
CA VAL A 433 -35.72 -26.90 76.11
C VAL A 433 -36.16 -28.09 77.00
N TRP A 434 -35.27 -29.05 77.25
CA TRP A 434 -35.58 -30.20 78.13
C TRP A 434 -35.76 -29.80 79.60
N TRP A 435 -34.98 -28.83 80.10
CA TRP A 435 -35.18 -28.26 81.44
C TRP A 435 -36.51 -27.49 81.55
N GLY A 436 -36.95 -26.82 80.49
CA GLY A 436 -38.27 -26.19 80.42
C GLY A 436 -39.42 -27.19 80.49
N ILE A 437 -39.33 -28.31 79.77
CA ILE A 437 -40.34 -29.39 79.79
C ILE A 437 -40.43 -30.06 81.16
N ALA A 438 -39.28 -30.29 81.83
CA ALA A 438 -39.24 -30.85 83.18
C ALA A 438 -39.90 -29.91 84.22
N ALA A 439 -39.70 -28.60 84.12
CA ALA A 439 -40.32 -27.62 85.01
C ALA A 439 -41.85 -27.56 84.85
N VAL A 440 -42.36 -27.62 83.60
CA VAL A 440 -43.80 -27.64 83.31
C VAL A 440 -44.45 -28.93 83.82
N ALA A 441 -43.80 -30.08 83.68
CA ALA A 441 -44.29 -31.36 84.20
C ALA A 441 -44.38 -31.38 85.74
N ILE A 442 -43.40 -30.78 86.43
CA ILE A 442 -43.39 -30.67 87.90
C ILE A 442 -44.52 -29.77 88.40
N VAL A 443 -44.79 -28.65 87.72
CA VAL A 443 -45.92 -27.75 88.06
C VAL A 443 -47.27 -28.42 87.79
N ALA A 444 -47.41 -29.17 86.69
CA ALA A 444 -48.63 -29.93 86.38
C ALA A 444 -48.93 -31.02 87.42
N ALA A 445 -47.91 -31.65 88.03
CA ALA A 445 -48.06 -32.66 89.08
C ALA A 445 -48.64 -32.08 90.40
N VAL A 446 -48.44 -30.78 90.65
CA VAL A 446 -48.94 -30.10 91.85
C VAL A 446 -50.42 -29.70 91.69
N VAL A 447 -50.81 -29.28 90.48
CA VAL A 447 -52.14 -28.71 90.18
C VAL A 447 -53.20 -29.78 89.85
N LEU A 448 -52.81 -30.92 89.29
CA LEU A 448 -53.73 -31.99 88.85
C LEU A 448 -53.45 -33.32 89.57
N PRO A 449 -54.18 -33.66 90.66
CA PRO A 449 -53.87 -34.81 91.53
C PRO A 449 -53.89 -36.17 90.83
N GLU A 450 -54.72 -36.33 89.80
CA GLU A 450 -54.92 -37.62 89.12
C GLU A 450 -53.80 -37.97 88.10
N PHE A 451 -52.91 -37.03 87.79
CA PHE A 451 -51.83 -37.21 86.79
C PHE A 451 -50.42 -37.23 87.38
N ARG A 452 -50.27 -37.28 88.71
CA ARG A 452 -48.99 -37.18 89.42
C ARG A 452 -47.93 -38.21 89.01
N ILE A 453 -48.34 -39.44 88.75
CA ILE A 453 -47.42 -40.53 88.38
C ILE A 453 -46.90 -40.32 86.95
N TYR A 454 -47.77 -39.91 86.01
CA TYR A 454 -47.39 -39.64 84.63
C TYR A 454 -46.50 -38.39 84.50
N ALA A 455 -46.78 -37.35 85.29
CA ALA A 455 -45.98 -36.14 85.33
C ALA A 455 -44.57 -36.37 85.92
N ALA A 456 -44.44 -37.25 86.93
CA ALA A 456 -43.15 -37.64 87.50
C ALA A 456 -42.31 -38.46 86.50
N ILE A 457 -42.94 -39.36 85.73
CA ILE A 457 -42.27 -40.15 84.68
C ILE A 457 -41.81 -39.24 83.53
N ALA A 458 -42.63 -38.27 83.12
CA ALA A 458 -42.27 -37.29 82.09
C ALA A 458 -41.10 -36.38 82.53
N ALA A 459 -41.07 -35.95 83.79
CA ALA A 459 -39.97 -35.16 84.35
C ALA A 459 -38.65 -35.96 84.43
N LEU A 460 -38.70 -37.24 84.84
CA LEU A 460 -37.53 -38.12 84.88
C LEU A 460 -37.02 -38.49 83.48
N ALA A 461 -37.91 -38.67 82.50
CA ALA A 461 -37.53 -38.91 81.11
C ALA A 461 -36.86 -37.68 80.47
N ALA A 462 -37.39 -36.48 80.72
CA ALA A 462 -36.81 -35.22 80.25
C ALA A 462 -35.43 -34.94 80.88
N ILE A 463 -35.24 -35.27 82.17
CA ILE A 463 -33.94 -35.18 82.85
C ILE A 463 -32.96 -36.22 82.30
N GLY A 464 -33.39 -37.47 82.08
CA GLY A 464 -32.56 -38.52 81.49
C GLY A 464 -32.05 -38.19 80.09
N LEU A 465 -32.89 -37.58 79.25
CA LEU A 465 -32.52 -37.14 77.90
C LEU A 465 -31.54 -35.95 77.90
N SER A 466 -31.53 -35.11 78.94
CA SER A 466 -30.60 -33.97 79.12
C SER A 466 -29.14 -34.38 79.42
N PHE A 467 -28.92 -35.65 79.80
CA PHE A 467 -27.62 -36.22 80.15
C PHE A 467 -27.07 -37.25 79.14
N MET A 468 -27.78 -37.55 78.04
CA MET A 468 -27.23 -38.39 76.97
C MET A 468 -26.12 -37.66 76.21
N LYS A 469 -24.88 -38.15 76.30
CA LYS A 469 -23.76 -37.67 75.49
C LYS A 469 -23.93 -38.14 74.03
N PRO A 470 -23.75 -37.28 73.01
CA PRO A 470 -23.58 -37.78 71.65
C PRO A 470 -22.29 -38.61 71.56
N LYS A 471 -22.32 -39.72 70.81
CA LYS A 471 -21.12 -40.50 70.48
C LYS A 471 -20.13 -39.58 69.75
N ALA A 472 -18.90 -39.52 70.25
CA ALA A 472 -17.78 -38.93 69.54
C ALA A 472 -17.40 -39.82 68.33
N PRO A 473 -17.03 -39.24 67.17
CA PRO A 473 -16.37 -40.01 66.12
C PRO A 473 -14.96 -40.44 66.59
N ALA A 474 -14.48 -41.58 66.10
CA ALA A 474 -13.20 -42.16 66.50
C ALA A 474 -12.01 -41.27 66.07
N GLN A 475 -11.11 -40.94 67.02
CA GLN A 475 -9.92 -40.12 66.78
C GLN A 475 -8.90 -40.75 65.80
N THR A 476 -8.99 -42.06 65.55
CA THR A 476 -8.05 -42.80 64.69
C THR A 476 -8.26 -42.55 63.19
N GLU A 477 -9.50 -42.32 62.73
CA GLU A 477 -9.79 -42.04 61.30
C GLU A 477 -9.45 -40.59 60.91
N ALA A 478 -9.56 -39.64 61.84
CA ALA A 478 -9.21 -38.24 61.60
C ALA A 478 -7.69 -38.02 61.49
N TYR A 479 -6.89 -38.71 62.31
CA TYR A 479 -5.41 -38.62 62.28
C TYR A 479 -4.81 -39.21 60.99
N ILE A 480 -5.31 -40.37 60.53
CA ILE A 480 -4.85 -41.00 59.29
C ILE A 480 -5.24 -40.16 58.06
N ALA A 481 -6.43 -39.55 58.06
CA ALA A 481 -6.86 -38.65 56.99
C ALA A 481 -6.02 -37.37 56.93
N GLU A 482 -5.58 -36.82 58.07
CA GLU A 482 -4.74 -35.63 58.14
C GLU A 482 -3.29 -35.90 57.66
N GLN A 483 -2.71 -37.05 58.03
CA GLN A 483 -1.36 -37.45 57.60
C GLN A 483 -1.28 -37.82 56.10
N THR A 484 -2.35 -38.42 55.55
CA THR A 484 -2.46 -38.74 54.11
C THR A 484 -2.70 -37.49 53.25
N ARG A 485 -3.28 -36.42 53.83
CA ARG A 485 -3.47 -35.12 53.16
C ARG A 485 -2.19 -34.28 53.18
N ALA A 486 -1.43 -34.30 54.28
CA ALA A 486 -0.16 -33.59 54.41
C ALA A 486 0.94 -34.17 53.51
N SER A 487 0.95 -35.49 53.27
CA SER A 487 1.84 -36.12 52.27
C SER A 487 1.48 -35.72 50.85
N ARG A 488 0.21 -35.79 50.47
CA ARG A 488 -0.27 -35.37 49.14
C ARG A 488 0.04 -33.91 48.80
N LEU A 489 0.04 -33.02 49.80
CA LEU A 489 0.43 -31.61 49.66
C LEU A 489 1.95 -31.42 49.50
N ARG A 490 2.78 -32.30 50.06
CA ARG A 490 4.23 -32.29 49.80
C ARG A 490 4.55 -32.81 48.41
N ASP A 491 3.94 -33.93 48.00
CA ASP A 491 4.15 -34.52 46.67
C ASP A 491 3.79 -33.50 45.57
N LEU A 492 2.68 -32.75 45.74
CA LEU A 492 2.29 -31.69 44.81
C LEU A 492 3.27 -30.50 44.75
N ARG A 493 3.96 -30.19 45.86
CA ARG A 493 4.98 -29.12 45.90
C ARG A 493 6.30 -29.59 45.30
N GLU A 494 6.69 -30.85 45.51
CA GLU A 494 7.85 -31.45 44.83
C GLU A 494 7.63 -31.53 43.31
N ASP A 495 6.41 -31.89 42.87
CA ASP A 495 6.03 -31.84 41.45
C ASP A 495 6.10 -30.42 40.88
N GLU A 496 5.69 -29.40 41.64
CA GLU A 496 5.76 -27.99 41.24
C GLU A 496 7.22 -27.52 41.07
N GLU A 497 8.09 -27.81 42.04
CA GLU A 497 9.53 -27.49 41.98
C GLU A 497 10.20 -28.18 40.77
N ALA A 498 9.87 -29.45 40.50
CA ALA A 498 10.41 -30.19 39.36
C ALA A 498 9.94 -29.64 37.99
N VAL A 499 8.75 -29.02 37.91
CA VAL A 499 8.30 -28.33 36.69
C VAL A 499 8.99 -26.97 36.55
N GLN A 500 9.19 -26.23 37.65
CA GLN A 500 9.91 -24.95 37.65
C GLN A 500 11.37 -25.10 37.21
N GLU A 501 12.06 -26.14 37.66
CA GLU A 501 13.45 -26.42 37.24
C GLU A 501 13.54 -26.74 35.74
N ARG A 502 12.60 -27.55 35.21
CA ARG A 502 12.50 -27.82 33.77
C ARG A 502 12.19 -26.56 32.95
N LEU A 503 11.32 -25.68 33.46
CA LEU A 503 11.01 -24.39 32.83
C LEU A 503 12.25 -23.50 32.72
N LEU A 504 13.04 -23.39 33.79
CA LEU A 504 14.28 -22.61 33.80
C LEU A 504 15.29 -23.15 32.77
N GLN A 505 15.43 -24.48 32.66
CA GLN A 505 16.29 -25.09 31.65
C GLN A 505 15.87 -24.72 30.22
N PHE A 506 14.57 -24.76 29.91
CA PHE A 506 14.08 -24.40 28.58
C PHE A 506 14.18 -22.90 28.28
N LEU A 507 14.06 -22.02 29.28
CA LEU A 507 14.29 -20.58 29.11
C LEU A 507 15.75 -20.26 28.76
N ASN A 508 16.71 -20.91 29.42
CA ASN A 508 18.13 -20.79 29.08
C ASN A 508 18.44 -21.37 27.68
N GLU A 509 17.80 -22.48 27.31
CA GLU A 509 17.90 -23.05 25.96
C GLU A 509 17.37 -22.06 24.91
N GLN A 510 16.25 -21.39 25.20
CA GLN A 510 15.69 -20.34 24.33
C GLN A 510 16.66 -19.19 24.12
N GLU A 511 17.24 -18.63 25.19
CA GLU A 511 18.20 -17.52 25.10
C GLU A 511 19.44 -17.89 24.27
N SER A 512 19.95 -19.11 24.44
CA SER A 512 21.09 -19.60 23.66
C SER A 512 20.79 -19.74 22.16
N LEU A 513 19.56 -20.14 21.82
CA LEU A 513 19.10 -20.26 20.44
C LEU A 513 18.81 -18.88 19.82
N GLU A 514 18.35 -17.89 20.60
CA GLU A 514 18.15 -16.51 20.14
C GLU A 514 19.50 -15.86 19.76
N LEU A 515 20.53 -16.03 20.59
CA LEU A 515 21.88 -15.57 20.28
C LEU A 515 22.48 -16.27 19.04
N ALA A 516 22.27 -17.58 18.91
CA ALA A 516 22.73 -18.32 17.73
C ALA A 516 22.04 -17.86 16.45
N LEU A 517 20.74 -17.53 16.52
CA LEU A 517 19.98 -16.99 15.39
C LEU A 517 20.48 -15.61 14.99
N GLU A 518 20.78 -14.74 15.94
CA GLU A 518 21.35 -13.41 15.68
C GLU A 518 22.72 -13.50 15.00
N GLN A 519 23.59 -14.40 15.48
CA GLN A 519 24.89 -14.67 14.85
C GLN A 519 24.74 -15.20 13.42
N GLU A 520 23.74 -16.05 13.17
CA GLU A 520 23.49 -16.58 11.83
C GLU A 520 22.98 -15.48 10.89
N GLN A 521 22.08 -14.61 11.36
CA GLN A 521 21.61 -13.44 10.61
C GLN A 521 22.76 -12.45 10.29
N GLU A 522 23.71 -12.25 11.20
CA GLU A 522 24.91 -11.46 10.94
C GLU A 522 25.76 -12.06 9.81
N LYS A 523 25.94 -13.39 9.77
CA LYS A 523 26.67 -14.06 8.68
C LYS A 523 25.97 -13.85 7.35
N GLN A 524 24.64 -13.93 7.32
CA GLN A 524 23.86 -13.68 6.10
C GLN A 524 24.01 -12.24 5.60
N GLN A 525 23.90 -11.25 6.49
CA GLN A 525 24.12 -9.83 6.15
C GLN A 525 25.54 -9.58 5.64
N LYS A 526 26.54 -10.19 6.28
CA LYS A 526 27.94 -10.09 5.86
C LYS A 526 28.16 -10.68 4.46
N TRP A 527 27.50 -11.79 4.14
CA TRP A 527 27.53 -12.36 2.80
C TRP A 527 26.92 -11.38 1.78
N LEU A 528 25.73 -10.83 2.05
CA LEU A 528 25.07 -9.87 1.17
C LEU A 528 25.96 -8.66 0.85
N VAL A 529 26.57 -8.06 1.88
CA VAL A 529 27.49 -6.92 1.70
C VAL A 529 28.72 -7.30 0.88
N THR A 530 29.32 -8.45 1.17
CA THR A 530 30.51 -8.93 0.43
C THR A 530 30.19 -9.23 -1.03
N ALA A 531 28.96 -9.69 -1.29
CA ALA A 531 28.46 -9.98 -2.63
C ALA A 531 27.90 -8.74 -3.38
N ASN A 532 27.99 -7.54 -2.78
CA ASN A 532 27.42 -6.28 -3.28
C ASN A 532 25.89 -6.28 -3.44
N TYR A 533 25.19 -7.07 -2.65
CA TYR A 533 23.73 -7.04 -2.56
C TYR A 533 23.26 -6.02 -1.50
N PRO A 534 22.11 -5.35 -1.71
CA PRO A 534 21.51 -4.48 -0.72
C PRO A 534 21.14 -5.24 0.57
N LEU A 535 21.34 -4.62 1.74
CA LEU A 535 20.94 -5.18 3.05
C LEU A 535 19.42 -5.37 3.18
N THR A 536 18.62 -4.71 2.34
CA THR A 536 17.17 -4.89 2.25
C THR A 536 16.76 -6.14 1.47
N PHE A 537 17.69 -6.81 0.82
CA PHE A 537 17.47 -8.03 0.06
C PHE A 537 17.76 -9.26 0.93
N SER A 538 17.03 -10.36 0.75
CA SER A 538 17.24 -11.60 1.52
C SER A 538 17.97 -12.65 0.70
N LEU A 539 18.74 -13.51 1.37
CA LEU A 539 19.47 -14.61 0.72
C LEU A 539 18.54 -15.58 -0.04
N GLN A 540 17.34 -15.84 0.49
CA GLN A 540 16.35 -16.66 -0.19
C GLN A 540 15.97 -16.07 -1.56
N ARG A 541 15.74 -14.75 -1.62
CA ARG A 541 15.44 -14.06 -2.88
C ARG A 541 16.64 -14.02 -3.84
N VAL A 542 17.87 -14.07 -3.32
CA VAL A 542 19.07 -14.20 -4.17
C VAL A 542 19.04 -15.52 -4.94
N LEU A 543 18.69 -16.62 -4.29
CA LEU A 543 18.53 -17.93 -4.93
C LEU A 543 17.35 -17.96 -5.92
N ASP A 544 16.19 -17.46 -5.48
CA ASP A 544 14.95 -17.58 -6.25
C ASP A 544 14.93 -16.66 -7.48
N GLU A 545 15.41 -15.42 -7.35
CA GLU A 545 15.29 -14.39 -8.39
C GLU A 545 16.56 -14.20 -9.22
N ASN A 546 17.73 -14.66 -8.72
CA ASN A 546 19.05 -14.52 -9.35
C ASN A 546 19.26 -13.17 -10.10
N PRO A 547 19.18 -12.02 -9.39
CA PRO A 547 19.15 -10.70 -10.02
C PRO A 547 20.45 -10.35 -10.75
N ALA A 548 21.58 -10.92 -10.34
CA ALA A 548 22.87 -10.72 -10.99
C ALA A 548 22.87 -11.32 -12.41
N ALA A 549 22.34 -12.54 -12.58
CA ALA A 549 22.22 -13.16 -13.89
C ALA A 549 21.22 -12.39 -14.79
N HIS A 550 20.12 -11.90 -14.21
CA HIS A 550 19.13 -11.10 -14.93
C HIS A 550 19.74 -9.79 -15.46
N ILE A 551 20.49 -9.08 -14.63
CA ILE A 551 21.20 -7.86 -15.05
C ILE A 551 22.22 -8.14 -16.15
N THR A 552 23.00 -9.22 -16.06
CA THR A 552 23.94 -9.61 -17.11
C THR A 552 23.23 -9.96 -18.42
N THR A 553 22.06 -10.60 -18.34
CA THR A 553 21.24 -10.91 -19.52
C THR A 553 20.78 -9.62 -20.20
N LEU A 554 20.25 -8.66 -19.44
CA LEU A 554 19.82 -7.36 -19.96
C LEU A 554 20.99 -6.57 -20.57
N GLN A 555 22.16 -6.56 -19.91
CA GLN A 555 23.36 -5.91 -20.44
C GLN A 555 23.87 -6.55 -21.73
N THR A 556 23.75 -7.88 -21.85
CA THR A 556 24.16 -8.61 -23.05
C THR A 556 23.21 -8.32 -24.21
N ALA A 557 21.90 -8.35 -23.95
CA ALA A 557 20.88 -7.98 -24.94
C ALA A 557 21.11 -6.54 -25.46
N LEU A 558 21.31 -5.57 -24.55
CA LEU A 558 21.58 -4.18 -24.92
C LEU A 558 22.82 -4.05 -25.82
N LYS A 559 23.90 -4.81 -25.51
CA LYS A 559 25.12 -4.82 -26.31
C LYS A 559 24.92 -5.44 -27.69
N GLU A 560 24.14 -6.51 -27.78
CA GLU A 560 23.79 -7.16 -29.05
C GLU A 560 22.94 -6.23 -29.93
N THR A 561 21.92 -5.60 -29.35
CA THR A 561 21.07 -4.61 -30.02
C THR A 561 21.89 -3.44 -30.54
N ALA A 562 22.79 -2.88 -29.71
CA ALA A 562 23.69 -1.78 -30.11
C ALA A 562 24.61 -2.19 -31.27
N THR A 563 25.23 -3.38 -31.19
CA THR A 563 26.11 -3.88 -32.25
C THR A 563 25.35 -4.09 -33.56
N ARG A 564 24.09 -4.55 -33.49
CA ARG A 564 23.24 -4.72 -34.67
C ARG A 564 22.86 -3.36 -35.26
N LEU A 565 22.49 -2.39 -34.43
CA LEU A 565 22.15 -1.03 -34.86
C LEU A 565 23.32 -0.38 -35.61
N ASP A 566 24.54 -0.44 -35.05
CA ASP A 566 25.77 0.07 -35.72
C ASP A 566 25.96 -0.54 -37.12
N SER A 567 25.70 -1.85 -37.26
CA SER A 567 25.83 -2.55 -38.54
C SER A 567 24.79 -2.13 -39.59
N VAL A 568 23.60 -1.73 -39.15
CA VAL A 568 22.51 -1.24 -40.00
C VAL A 568 22.76 0.21 -40.40
N GLU A 569 23.19 1.05 -39.46
CA GLU A 569 23.55 2.46 -39.73
C GLU A 569 24.70 2.58 -40.75
N LEU A 570 25.68 1.67 -40.68
CA LEU A 570 26.76 1.60 -41.66
C LEU A 570 26.23 1.33 -43.09
N GLN A 571 25.22 0.47 -43.23
CA GLN A 571 24.61 0.18 -44.53
C GLN A 571 23.75 1.34 -45.05
N LEU A 572 23.05 2.05 -44.15
CA LEU A 572 22.31 3.27 -44.51
C LEU A 572 23.24 4.40 -44.98
N THR A 573 24.45 4.47 -44.41
CA THR A 573 25.49 5.43 -44.81
C THR A 573 26.02 5.15 -46.23
N ASP A 574 26.14 3.87 -46.62
CA ASP A 574 26.48 3.48 -48.01
C ASP A 574 25.40 3.96 -49.00
N TRP A 575 24.12 3.73 -48.67
CA TRP A 575 23.01 4.21 -49.49
C TRP A 575 23.02 5.74 -49.62
N GLU A 576 23.25 6.46 -48.53
CA GLU A 576 23.39 7.92 -48.53
C GLU A 576 24.48 8.37 -49.52
N THR A 577 25.66 7.74 -49.45
CA THR A 577 26.80 8.05 -50.34
C THR A 577 26.45 7.82 -51.81
N ARG A 578 25.76 6.73 -52.13
CA ARG A 578 25.31 6.42 -53.50
C ARG A 578 24.28 7.41 -54.05
N THR A 579 23.56 8.14 -53.18
CA THR A 579 22.57 9.15 -53.59
C THR A 579 23.13 10.55 -53.83
N ALA A 580 24.43 10.77 -53.58
CA ALA A 580 25.05 12.10 -53.66
C ALA A 580 24.83 12.80 -55.02
N PHE A 581 24.95 12.07 -56.14
CA PHE A 581 24.78 12.66 -57.48
C PHE A 581 23.33 13.15 -57.75
N ILE A 582 22.34 12.51 -57.12
CA ILE A 582 20.93 12.91 -57.23
C ILE A 582 20.69 14.14 -56.37
N ARG A 583 21.22 14.13 -55.15
CA ARG A 583 21.08 15.26 -54.22
C ARG A 583 21.79 16.51 -54.72
N GLU A 584 22.90 16.36 -55.42
CA GLU A 584 23.60 17.47 -56.07
C GLU A 584 22.79 18.08 -57.22
N TYR A 585 22.31 17.26 -58.16
CA TYR A 585 21.57 17.73 -59.33
C TYR A 585 20.24 18.41 -58.95
N PHE A 586 19.47 17.82 -58.04
CA PHE A 586 18.18 18.35 -57.59
C PHE A 586 18.27 19.25 -56.34
N GLN A 587 19.49 19.56 -55.87
CA GLN A 587 19.75 20.44 -54.72
C GLN A 587 19.13 19.96 -53.38
N PHE A 588 19.08 18.65 -53.16
CA PHE A 588 18.55 18.01 -51.94
C PHE A 588 19.59 17.75 -50.84
N ASN A 589 20.79 18.35 -50.92
CA ASN A 589 21.85 18.17 -49.91
C ASN A 589 21.46 18.60 -48.49
N HIS A 590 20.43 19.44 -48.35
CA HIS A 590 19.91 19.91 -47.06
C HIS A 590 18.91 18.94 -46.40
N LEU A 591 18.47 17.89 -47.10
CA LEU A 591 17.50 16.93 -46.57
C LEU A 591 18.20 15.84 -45.77
N GLU A 592 17.62 15.52 -44.62
CA GLU A 592 18.00 14.34 -43.83
C GLU A 592 17.88 13.05 -44.65
N PRO A 593 18.73 12.03 -44.44
CA PRO A 593 18.76 10.83 -45.26
C PRO A 593 17.43 10.10 -45.37
N LYS A 594 16.71 9.97 -44.25
CA LYS A 594 15.37 9.37 -44.21
C LYS A 594 14.35 10.17 -45.02
N THR A 595 14.36 11.50 -44.90
CA THR A 595 13.44 12.38 -45.63
C THR A 595 13.69 12.35 -47.13
N PHE A 596 14.95 12.24 -47.55
CA PHE A 596 15.28 12.03 -48.96
C PHE A 596 14.84 10.64 -49.44
N PHE A 597 15.05 9.59 -48.64
CA PHE A 597 14.58 8.23 -48.93
C PHE A 597 13.08 8.17 -49.19
N GLU A 598 12.26 8.79 -48.34
CA GLU A 598 10.80 8.84 -48.48
C GLU A 598 10.33 9.61 -49.74
N ARG A 599 11.15 10.57 -50.23
CA ARG A 599 10.86 11.34 -51.44
C ARG A 599 11.35 10.67 -52.73
N PHE A 600 12.25 9.70 -52.63
CA PHE A 600 12.87 9.06 -53.78
C PHE A 600 11.86 8.36 -54.73
N PRO A 601 10.81 7.67 -54.26
CA PRO A 601 9.79 7.08 -55.13
C PRO A 601 8.98 8.11 -55.92
N GLU A 602 8.65 9.24 -55.29
CA GLU A 602 7.92 10.31 -55.96
C GLU A 602 8.78 10.97 -57.04
N LEU A 603 10.06 11.21 -56.73
CA LEU A 603 11.03 11.70 -57.71
C LEU A 603 11.21 10.70 -58.87
N HIS A 604 11.29 9.40 -58.58
CA HIS A 604 11.32 8.34 -59.59
C HIS A 604 10.09 8.38 -60.50
N ARG A 605 8.90 8.43 -59.90
CA ARG A 605 7.63 8.49 -60.63
C ARG A 605 7.56 9.72 -61.53
N GLN A 606 8.02 10.87 -61.05
CA GLN A 606 8.07 12.10 -61.84
C GLN A 606 8.98 11.95 -63.06
N LEU A 607 10.18 11.38 -62.90
CA LEU A 607 11.11 11.15 -64.01
C LEU A 607 10.63 10.06 -64.98
N GLU A 608 9.97 9.01 -64.51
CA GLU A 608 9.35 8.00 -65.37
C GLU A 608 8.20 8.58 -66.20
N VAL A 609 7.36 9.42 -65.59
CA VAL A 609 6.28 10.12 -66.29
C VAL A 609 6.88 11.07 -67.32
N GLU A 610 7.91 11.84 -66.96
CA GLU A 610 8.62 12.74 -67.88
C GLU A 610 9.25 11.95 -69.05
N GLN A 611 9.87 10.80 -68.79
CA GLN A 611 10.46 9.94 -69.82
C GLN A 611 9.38 9.31 -70.73
N ALA A 612 8.27 8.85 -70.16
CA ALA A 612 7.16 8.28 -70.92
C ALA A 612 6.48 9.36 -71.79
N GLN A 613 6.36 10.58 -71.27
CA GLN A 613 5.85 11.73 -72.02
C GLN A 613 6.81 12.15 -73.12
N ALA A 614 8.12 12.22 -72.85
CA ALA A 614 9.15 12.51 -73.85
C ALA A 614 9.15 11.45 -74.96
N LYS A 615 9.03 10.16 -74.61
CA LYS A 615 8.91 9.07 -75.58
C LYS A 615 7.62 9.17 -76.41
N ASN A 616 6.47 9.41 -75.77
CA ASN A 616 5.19 9.59 -76.45
C ASN A 616 5.22 10.79 -77.42
N SER A 617 5.78 11.93 -77.01
CA SER A 617 5.98 13.06 -77.90
C SER A 617 6.93 12.73 -79.05
N ALA A 618 8.01 11.97 -78.82
CA ALA A 618 8.90 11.51 -79.89
C ALA A 618 8.18 10.58 -80.90
N ASP A 619 7.36 9.65 -80.41
CA ASP A 619 6.58 8.72 -81.23
C ASP A 619 5.51 9.48 -82.05
N LYS A 620 4.77 10.41 -81.42
CA LYS A 620 3.82 11.29 -82.12
C LYS A 620 4.48 12.14 -83.20
N ILE A 621 5.67 12.68 -82.93
CA ILE A 621 6.43 13.44 -83.92
C ILE A 621 6.78 12.54 -85.12
N ALA A 622 7.14 11.28 -84.88
CA ALA A 622 7.41 10.31 -85.94
C ALA A 622 6.14 9.97 -86.73
N ASP A 623 5.02 9.71 -86.04
CA ASP A 623 3.72 9.40 -86.63
C ASP A 623 3.17 10.55 -87.47
N PHE A 624 3.16 11.78 -86.95
CA PHE A 624 2.73 12.96 -87.70
C PHE A 624 3.63 13.23 -88.91
N LYS A 625 4.94 12.95 -88.83
CA LYS A 625 5.84 13.04 -89.99
C LYS A 625 5.51 11.99 -91.06
N ALA A 626 5.12 10.78 -90.65
CA ALA A 626 4.68 9.73 -91.55
C ALA A 626 3.32 10.05 -92.19
N GLU A 627 2.35 10.51 -91.39
CA GLU A 627 1.02 10.93 -91.84
C GLU A 627 1.12 12.08 -92.85
N ARG A 628 1.94 13.08 -92.58
CA ARG A 628 2.19 14.18 -93.51
C ARG A 628 2.66 13.66 -94.87
N LYS A 629 3.56 12.68 -94.89
CA LYS A 629 4.11 12.08 -96.11
C LYS A 629 3.04 11.33 -96.90
N GLU A 630 2.14 10.62 -96.21
CA GLU A 630 1.04 9.88 -96.83
C GLU A 630 -0.08 10.80 -97.34
N LEU A 631 -0.47 11.82 -96.57
CA LEU A 631 -1.47 12.81 -96.99
C LEU A 631 -1.03 13.57 -98.25
N GLN A 632 0.27 13.91 -98.34
CA GLN A 632 0.81 14.56 -99.53
C GLN A 632 0.62 13.67 -100.76
N LYS A 633 0.93 12.38 -100.64
CA LYS A 633 0.77 11.41 -101.72
C LYS A 633 -0.70 11.26 -102.15
N ARG A 634 -1.64 11.19 -101.20
CA ARG A 634 -3.09 11.06 -101.51
C ARG A 634 -3.69 12.30 -102.15
N LEU A 635 -3.20 13.48 -101.78
CA LEU A 635 -3.61 14.74 -102.41
C LEU A 635 -3.25 14.73 -103.90
N ASP A 636 -2.06 14.25 -104.23
CA ASP A 636 -1.58 14.17 -105.61
C ASP A 636 -2.41 13.13 -106.42
N GLU A 637 -2.72 11.97 -105.82
CA GLU A 637 -3.54 10.92 -106.46
C GLU A 637 -5.02 11.31 -106.65
N THR A 638 -5.61 12.03 -105.70
CA THR A 638 -7.03 12.43 -105.74
C THR A 638 -7.29 13.48 -106.82
N ASN A 639 -6.32 14.39 -107.02
CA ASN A 639 -6.36 15.35 -108.10
C ASN A 639 -6.44 14.67 -109.48
N ALA A 640 -5.72 13.56 -109.67
CA ALA A 640 -5.76 12.80 -110.92
C ALA A 640 -7.13 12.13 -111.15
N LYS A 641 -7.75 11.55 -110.12
CA LYS A 641 -9.07 10.88 -110.21
C LYS A 641 -10.23 11.83 -110.47
N ARG A 642 -10.16 13.06 -109.93
CA ARG A 642 -11.14 14.12 -110.21
C ARG A 642 -11.24 14.43 -111.69
N GLN A 643 -10.11 14.40 -112.40
CA GLN A 643 -10.05 14.63 -113.83
C GLN A 643 -10.73 13.50 -114.62
N GLU A 644 -10.51 12.24 -114.22
CA GLU A 644 -11.07 11.04 -114.87
C GLU A 644 -12.61 10.95 -114.77
N MET A 645 -13.23 11.41 -113.67
CA MET A 645 -14.70 11.35 -113.49
C MET A 645 -15.47 12.32 -114.39
N LEU A 646 -14.90 13.48 -114.71
CA LEU A 646 -15.49 14.40 -115.69
C LEU A 646 -15.54 13.75 -117.07
N ASP A 647 -14.44 13.08 -117.44
CA ASP A 647 -14.31 12.43 -118.74
C ASP A 647 -15.28 11.24 -118.91
N GLY A 648 -15.54 10.46 -117.84
CA GLY A 648 -16.36 9.23 -117.89
C GLY A 648 -17.89 9.44 -117.87
N ALA A 649 -18.38 10.59 -117.41
CA ALA A 649 -19.80 10.92 -117.37
C ALA A 649 -20.30 11.64 -118.64
N ASN A 650 -19.41 11.81 -119.62
CA ASN A 650 -19.65 12.46 -120.91
C ASN A 650 -20.19 13.89 -120.79
N VAL A 651 -19.72 14.62 -119.77
CA VAL A 651 -20.07 16.01 -119.46
C VAL A 651 -18.79 16.84 -119.42
N THR A 652 -18.83 18.02 -120.03
CA THR A 652 -17.63 18.88 -120.18
C THR A 652 -17.53 19.96 -119.10
N SER A 653 -18.56 20.06 -118.23
CA SER A 653 -18.59 20.99 -117.10
C SER A 653 -19.19 20.34 -115.84
N GLU A 654 -18.73 20.80 -114.68
CA GLU A 654 -19.19 20.37 -113.35
C GLU A 654 -20.71 20.56 -113.15
N THR A 655 -21.31 21.53 -113.82
CA THR A 655 -22.74 21.87 -113.74
C THR A 655 -23.68 20.81 -114.32
N GLU A 656 -23.33 20.17 -115.44
CA GLU A 656 -24.18 19.15 -116.09
C GLU A 656 -24.21 17.82 -115.31
N PHE A 657 -23.21 17.58 -114.46
CA PHE A 657 -23.12 16.37 -113.65
C PHE A 657 -24.13 16.36 -112.48
N TYR A 658 -24.58 17.53 -111.99
CA TYR A 658 -25.45 17.65 -110.80
C TYR A 658 -26.93 17.29 -111.02
N GLU A 659 -27.48 17.43 -112.23
CA GLU A 659 -28.93 17.27 -112.48
C GLU A 659 -29.40 15.80 -112.48
N LEU A 660 -28.54 14.88 -112.87
CA LEU A 660 -28.82 13.44 -112.97
C LEU A 660 -28.89 12.71 -111.61
N ILE A 661 -28.43 13.36 -110.55
CA ILE A 661 -28.26 12.81 -109.20
C ILE A 661 -29.56 12.79 -108.38
N GLN A 662 -30.41 13.81 -108.51
CA GLN A 662 -31.54 14.01 -107.60
C GLN A 662 -32.67 12.99 -107.77
N ALA A 663 -32.80 12.35 -108.93
CA ALA A 663 -33.84 11.35 -109.18
C ALA A 663 -33.68 10.06 -108.32
N LYS A 664 -32.50 9.83 -107.72
CA LYS A 664 -32.18 8.59 -106.98
C LYS A 664 -32.52 8.63 -105.49
N GLU A 665 -32.63 9.80 -104.86
CA GLU A 665 -32.78 9.94 -103.40
C GLU A 665 -34.19 9.61 -102.87
N ASN A 666 -35.23 9.74 -103.68
CA ASN A 666 -36.62 9.53 -103.22
C ASN A 666 -36.96 8.06 -102.91
N GLN A 667 -36.23 7.09 -103.47
CA GLN A 667 -36.41 5.67 -103.18
C GLN A 667 -35.97 5.30 -101.75
N THR A 668 -35.01 6.02 -101.17
CA THR A 668 -34.36 5.67 -99.90
C THR A 668 -35.22 5.95 -98.65
N LYS A 669 -36.22 6.84 -98.74
CA LYS A 669 -37.03 7.29 -97.58
C LYS A 669 -38.01 6.24 -97.04
N GLN A 670 -38.55 5.37 -97.89
CA GLN A 670 -39.52 4.35 -97.45
C GLN A 670 -38.88 3.22 -96.62
N GLN A 671 -37.57 3.05 -96.74
CA GLN A 671 -36.79 2.03 -96.03
C GLN A 671 -36.55 2.40 -94.55
N GLN A 672 -36.47 3.68 -94.23
CA GLN A 672 -36.13 4.19 -92.89
C GLN A 672 -37.25 3.99 -91.84
N ARG A 673 -38.52 3.93 -92.23
CA ARG A 673 -39.66 3.80 -91.30
C ARG A 673 -39.79 2.40 -90.69
N ARG A 674 -39.40 1.36 -91.43
CA ARG A 674 -39.35 -0.02 -90.95
C ARG A 674 -38.32 -0.17 -89.84
N ASP A 675 -37.17 0.49 -89.98
CA ASP A 675 -36.05 0.36 -89.06
C ASP A 675 -36.34 1.04 -87.70
N PHE A 676 -37.17 2.10 -87.66
CA PHE A 676 -37.62 2.75 -86.41
C PHE A 676 -38.44 1.85 -85.47
N LEU A 677 -39.31 1.01 -86.03
CA LEU A 677 -40.12 0.08 -85.21
C LEU A 677 -39.27 -1.08 -84.66
N ALA A 678 -38.15 -1.40 -85.31
CA ALA A 678 -37.18 -2.38 -84.81
C ALA A 678 -36.44 -1.88 -83.56
N GLU A 679 -36.25 -0.55 -83.44
CA GLU A 679 -35.50 0.08 -82.35
C GLU A 679 -36.29 0.14 -81.03
N GLN A 680 -37.63 0.25 -81.08
CA GLN A 680 -38.49 0.33 -79.88
C GLN A 680 -38.66 -1.01 -79.14
N LEU A 681 -38.35 -2.13 -79.79
CA LEU A 681 -38.50 -3.48 -79.25
C LEU A 681 -37.15 -4.10 -78.84
N ALA A 682 -36.05 -3.38 -79.06
CA ALA A 682 -34.69 -3.87 -78.91
C ALA A 682 -34.29 -4.14 -77.44
N GLY A 683 -33.72 -5.31 -77.18
CA GLY A 683 -33.18 -5.71 -75.87
C GLY A 683 -34.21 -6.19 -74.85
N LYS A 684 -35.48 -6.35 -75.26
CA LYS A 684 -36.59 -6.83 -74.42
C LYS A 684 -37.21 -8.12 -74.94
N GLU A 685 -36.59 -8.74 -75.95
CA GLU A 685 -37.06 -9.93 -76.64
C GLU A 685 -37.12 -11.14 -75.70
N THR A 686 -36.12 -11.32 -74.83
CA THR A 686 -36.05 -12.42 -73.86
C THR A 686 -37.10 -12.31 -72.74
N LEU A 687 -37.42 -11.09 -72.29
CA LEU A 687 -38.47 -10.83 -71.29
C LEU A 687 -39.87 -11.14 -71.88
N LEU A 688 -40.09 -10.76 -73.14
CA LEU A 688 -41.37 -10.96 -73.85
C LEU A 688 -41.53 -12.41 -74.33
N GLU A 689 -40.44 -13.17 -74.50
CA GLU A 689 -40.46 -14.63 -74.70
C GLU A 689 -40.71 -15.41 -73.40
N GLN A 690 -40.27 -14.90 -72.24
CA GLN A 690 -40.47 -15.55 -70.92
C GLN A 690 -41.90 -15.39 -70.39
N TYR A 691 -42.57 -14.27 -70.72
CA TYR A 691 -43.97 -14.00 -70.38
C TYR A 691 -44.77 -13.53 -71.62
N PRO A 692 -44.97 -14.38 -72.64
CA PRO A 692 -45.62 -14.01 -73.89
C PRO A 692 -47.15 -13.89 -73.74
N ASP A 693 -47.67 -14.42 -72.64
CA ASP A 693 -49.09 -14.50 -72.30
C ASP A 693 -49.38 -13.61 -71.09
N LYS A 694 -50.11 -12.51 -71.36
CA LYS A 694 -50.43 -11.44 -70.43
C LYS A 694 -51.18 -11.93 -69.18
N ASP A 695 -52.08 -12.90 -69.32
CA ASP A 695 -52.97 -13.32 -68.22
C ASP A 695 -52.23 -14.20 -67.18
N LYS A 696 -51.24 -14.98 -67.62
CA LYS A 696 -50.42 -15.80 -66.72
C LYS A 696 -49.45 -14.95 -65.89
N ALA A 697 -48.92 -13.88 -66.48
CA ALA A 697 -48.05 -12.92 -65.78
C ALA A 697 -48.80 -12.21 -64.62
N GLU A 698 -50.09 -11.90 -64.82
CA GLU A 698 -50.90 -11.21 -63.82
C GLU A 698 -51.25 -12.07 -62.58
N ASN A 699 -51.48 -13.37 -62.77
CA ASN A 699 -51.74 -14.31 -61.67
C ASN A 699 -50.52 -14.53 -60.76
N LYS A 700 -49.32 -14.63 -61.34
CA LYS A 700 -48.06 -14.77 -60.59
C LYS A 700 -47.78 -13.53 -59.73
N ARG A 701 -48.05 -12.33 -60.27
CA ARG A 701 -47.92 -11.06 -59.55
C ARG A 701 -48.78 -11.03 -58.27
N THR A 702 -50.01 -11.53 -58.37
CA THR A 702 -50.96 -11.59 -57.24
C THR A 702 -50.49 -12.51 -56.11
N GLN A 703 -49.90 -13.67 -56.44
CA GLN A 703 -49.36 -14.60 -55.43
C GLN A 703 -48.15 -14.02 -54.69
N ASN A 704 -47.27 -13.31 -55.41
CA ASN A 704 -46.12 -12.65 -54.81
C ASN A 704 -46.57 -11.53 -53.86
N GLN A 705 -47.63 -10.79 -54.20
CA GLN A 705 -48.19 -9.76 -53.33
C GLN A 705 -48.68 -10.30 -51.97
N LEU A 706 -49.32 -11.47 -51.94
CA LEU A 706 -49.77 -12.11 -50.70
C LEU A 706 -48.60 -12.54 -49.79
N LYS A 707 -47.51 -13.02 -50.38
CA LYS A 707 -46.29 -13.37 -49.64
C LYS A 707 -45.63 -12.13 -49.04
N MET A 708 -45.55 -11.05 -49.82
CA MET A 708 -45.00 -9.77 -49.34
C MET A 708 -45.77 -9.24 -48.13
N ASN A 709 -47.10 -9.32 -48.13
CA ASN A 709 -47.90 -8.87 -46.98
C ASN A 709 -47.57 -9.66 -45.69
N ARG A 710 -47.44 -10.98 -45.76
CA ARG A 710 -47.07 -11.82 -44.59
C ARG A 710 -45.67 -11.49 -44.04
N PHE A 711 -44.69 -11.27 -44.91
CA PHE A 711 -43.35 -10.88 -44.47
C PHE A 711 -43.33 -9.47 -43.88
N SER A 712 -44.14 -8.56 -44.41
CA SER A 712 -44.30 -7.22 -43.85
C SER A 712 -44.92 -7.26 -42.44
N GLU A 713 -45.95 -8.08 -42.21
CA GLU A 713 -46.55 -8.25 -40.88
C GLU A 713 -45.57 -8.84 -39.85
N LYS A 714 -44.83 -9.90 -40.24
CA LYS A 714 -43.80 -10.48 -39.36
C LYS A 714 -42.70 -9.47 -39.02
N ARG A 715 -42.30 -8.64 -39.97
CA ARG A 715 -41.28 -7.60 -39.77
C ARG A 715 -41.72 -6.54 -38.76
N ILE A 716 -42.99 -6.11 -38.82
CA ILE A 716 -43.53 -5.13 -37.86
C ILE A 716 -43.50 -5.69 -36.44
N ALA A 717 -43.93 -6.94 -36.24
CA ALA A 717 -43.91 -7.58 -34.92
C ALA A 717 -42.49 -7.71 -34.34
N LEU A 718 -41.52 -8.12 -35.16
CA LEU A 718 -40.12 -8.22 -34.74
C LEU A 718 -39.48 -6.85 -34.45
N GLN A 719 -39.89 -5.78 -35.16
CA GLN A 719 -39.44 -4.42 -34.88
C GLN A 719 -39.97 -3.89 -33.54
N GLU A 720 -41.23 -4.19 -33.19
CA GLU A 720 -41.79 -3.85 -31.88
C GLU A 720 -41.03 -4.56 -30.75
N GLU A 721 -40.69 -5.83 -30.95
CA GLU A 721 -39.90 -6.63 -30.00
C GLU A 721 -38.46 -6.11 -29.88
N GLU A 722 -37.83 -5.70 -30.99
CA GLU A 722 -36.50 -5.07 -30.99
C GLU A 722 -36.49 -3.77 -30.17
N VAL A 723 -37.50 -2.92 -30.34
CA VAL A 723 -37.62 -1.64 -29.61
C VAL A 723 -37.78 -1.88 -28.11
N ALA A 724 -38.59 -2.86 -27.70
CA ALA A 724 -38.76 -3.23 -26.30
C ALA A 724 -37.44 -3.74 -25.69
N LEU A 725 -36.73 -4.64 -26.39
CA LEU A 725 -35.42 -5.15 -25.96
C LEU A 725 -34.37 -4.05 -25.83
N ARG A 726 -34.30 -3.12 -26.79
CA ARG A 726 -33.36 -1.98 -26.72
C ARG A 726 -33.66 -1.06 -25.53
N HIS A 727 -34.93 -0.87 -25.19
CA HIS A 727 -35.32 -0.10 -24.01
C HIS A 727 -34.86 -0.79 -22.72
N ASP A 728 -35.09 -2.09 -22.58
CA ASP A 728 -34.64 -2.88 -21.42
C ASP A 728 -33.11 -2.90 -21.27
N ILE A 729 -32.37 -2.99 -22.39
CA ILE A 729 -30.91 -2.89 -22.44
C ILE A 729 -30.44 -1.51 -21.99
N SER A 730 -31.07 -0.43 -22.47
CA SER A 730 -30.74 0.95 -22.07
C SER A 730 -30.95 1.20 -20.57
N ILE A 731 -32.00 0.65 -19.97
CA ILE A 731 -32.24 0.74 -18.51
C ILE A 731 -31.11 0.05 -17.72
N LEU A 732 -30.58 -1.07 -18.22
CA LEU A 732 -29.48 -1.79 -17.59
C LEU A 732 -28.12 -1.09 -17.76
N GLU A 733 -27.91 -0.37 -18.87
CA GLU A 733 -26.70 0.43 -19.13
C GLU A 733 -26.61 1.68 -18.24
N ASP A 734 -27.75 2.30 -17.94
CA ASP A 734 -27.84 3.45 -17.02
C ASP A 734 -27.59 3.07 -15.54
N GLY A 735 -27.65 1.78 -15.19
CA GLY A 735 -27.52 1.25 -13.82
C GLY A 735 -26.10 1.23 -13.21
N GLY A 736 -25.09 1.76 -13.92
CA GLY A 736 -23.69 1.77 -13.47
C GLY A 736 -22.95 0.47 -13.81
N THR A 737 -21.75 0.60 -14.37
CA THR A 737 -20.98 -0.55 -14.88
C THR A 737 -20.45 -1.39 -13.72
N TYR A 738 -20.74 -2.69 -13.71
CA TYR A 738 -20.16 -3.65 -12.75
C TYR A 738 -18.62 -3.49 -12.59
N SER A 739 -17.94 -3.11 -13.68
CA SER A 739 -16.50 -2.82 -13.69
C SER A 739 -16.10 -1.63 -12.82
N SER A 740 -16.89 -0.55 -12.75
CA SER A 740 -16.57 0.60 -11.90
C SER A 740 -16.73 0.26 -10.43
N LEU A 741 -17.83 -0.42 -10.08
CA LEU A 741 -18.07 -0.92 -8.72
C LEU A 741 -16.99 -1.91 -8.27
N LEU A 742 -16.46 -2.74 -9.17
CA LEU A 742 -15.35 -3.66 -8.88
C LEU A 742 -14.04 -2.92 -8.63
N GLN A 743 -13.76 -1.88 -9.41
CA GLN A 743 -12.59 -1.03 -9.22
C GLN A 743 -12.68 -0.26 -7.89
N ASP A 744 -13.83 0.36 -7.60
CA ASP A 744 -14.06 1.08 -6.35
C ASP A 744 -13.94 0.15 -5.13
N TYR A 745 -14.42 -1.09 -5.25
CA TYR A 745 -14.29 -2.10 -4.21
C TYR A 745 -12.84 -2.47 -3.93
N ALA A 746 -12.03 -2.69 -4.99
CA ALA A 746 -10.61 -3.02 -4.84
C ALA A 746 -9.80 -1.87 -4.22
N ILE A 747 -10.12 -0.62 -4.58
CA ILE A 747 -9.50 0.57 -3.97
C ILE A 747 -9.83 0.61 -2.48
N LEU A 748 -11.11 0.49 -2.14
CA LEU A 748 -11.58 0.57 -0.76
C LEU A 748 -11.05 -0.58 0.11
N GLU A 749 -10.95 -1.80 -0.44
CA GLU A 749 -10.32 -2.95 0.21
C GLU A 749 -8.84 -2.67 0.55
N THR A 750 -8.13 -2.04 -0.38
CA THR A 750 -6.72 -1.65 -0.18
C THR A 750 -6.59 -0.63 0.95
N GLU A 751 -7.41 0.42 0.95
CA GLU A 751 -7.45 1.43 2.02
C GLU A 751 -7.74 0.80 3.40
N VAL A 752 -8.70 -0.13 3.46
CA VAL A 752 -9.03 -0.88 4.69
C VAL A 752 -7.84 -1.71 5.17
N ARG A 753 -7.12 -2.38 4.28
CA ARG A 753 -5.94 -3.17 4.62
C ARG A 753 -4.82 -2.28 5.18
N GLU A 754 -4.55 -1.13 4.57
CA GLU A 754 -3.55 -0.18 5.05
C GLU A 754 -3.88 0.33 6.46
N LEU A 755 -5.14 0.72 6.69
CA LEU A 755 -5.61 1.16 8.00
C LEU A 755 -5.54 0.05 9.06
N MET A 756 -5.80 -1.21 8.69
CA MET A 756 -5.62 -2.36 9.59
C MET A 756 -4.16 -2.56 9.97
N VAL A 757 -3.23 -2.43 9.02
CA VAL A 757 -1.79 -2.54 9.29
C VAL A 757 -1.33 -1.43 10.24
N GLU A 758 -1.72 -0.18 9.98
CA GLU A 758 -1.38 0.97 10.84
C GLU A 758 -1.97 0.85 12.24
N TRP A 759 -3.21 0.37 12.36
CA TRP A 759 -3.81 0.05 13.65
C TRP A 759 -3.04 -1.07 14.37
N GLY A 760 -2.72 -2.17 13.66
CA GLY A 760 -2.02 -3.32 14.20
C GLY A 760 -0.63 -2.97 14.75
N LYS A 761 0.15 -2.16 14.01
CA LYS A 761 1.46 -1.64 14.47
C LYS A 761 1.37 -0.99 15.85
N LYS A 762 0.37 -0.13 16.06
CA LYS A 762 0.20 0.62 17.31
C LYS A 762 -0.24 -0.28 18.46
N VAL A 763 -1.14 -1.24 18.19
CA VAL A 763 -1.58 -2.21 19.22
C VAL A 763 -0.41 -3.08 19.67
N ILE A 764 0.36 -3.62 18.73
CA ILE A 764 1.53 -4.46 19.04
C ILE A 764 2.61 -3.65 19.76
N ALA A 765 2.90 -2.43 19.32
CA ALA A 765 3.87 -1.56 19.98
C ALA A 765 3.48 -1.27 21.44
N ALA A 766 2.20 -0.96 21.70
CA ALA A 766 1.73 -0.76 23.08
C ALA A 766 1.91 -2.02 23.94
N GLU A 767 1.58 -3.19 23.38
CA GLU A 767 1.71 -4.47 24.09
C GLU A 767 3.17 -4.82 24.40
N TRP A 768 4.07 -4.64 23.43
CA TRP A 768 5.50 -4.89 23.62
C TRP A 768 6.13 -3.96 24.66
N LEU A 769 5.74 -2.68 24.69
CA LEU A 769 6.24 -1.74 25.70
C LEU A 769 5.81 -2.18 27.11
N GLU A 770 4.56 -2.63 27.27
CA GLU A 770 4.08 -3.15 28.56
C GLU A 770 4.73 -4.48 28.94
N GLU A 771 4.97 -5.35 27.97
CA GLU A 771 5.63 -6.64 28.17
C GLU A 771 7.11 -6.48 28.54
N THR A 772 7.81 -5.52 27.93
CA THR A 772 9.20 -5.17 28.26
C THR A 772 9.30 -4.68 29.71
N LEU A 773 8.32 -3.88 30.16
CA LEU A 773 8.23 -3.47 31.56
C LEU A 773 7.87 -4.63 32.50
N ARG A 774 7.26 -5.70 31.99
CA ARG A 774 6.93 -6.89 32.77
C ARG A 774 8.17 -7.76 32.99
N HIS A 775 8.99 -7.95 31.96
CA HIS A 775 10.23 -8.72 32.04
C HIS A 775 11.34 -8.02 32.85
N GLY A 776 11.41 -6.68 32.82
CA GLY A 776 12.35 -5.93 33.69
C GLY A 776 12.09 -6.08 35.20
N LYS A 777 11.01 -6.76 35.63
CA LYS A 777 10.62 -6.96 37.04
C LYS A 777 11.25 -8.16 37.72
N GLU A 778 11.71 -9.17 36.99
CA GLU A 778 11.95 -10.50 37.57
C GLU A 778 13.18 -10.57 38.50
N ASP A 779 14.20 -9.70 38.34
CA ASP A 779 15.43 -9.81 39.15
C ASP A 779 15.53 -8.88 40.38
N ARG A 780 14.90 -7.69 40.39
CA ARG A 780 15.20 -6.64 41.41
C ARG A 780 14.11 -6.40 42.44
N LEU A 781 12.85 -6.64 42.07
CA LEU A 781 11.71 -6.41 42.96
C LEU A 781 11.82 -7.22 44.26
N PRO A 782 12.19 -8.52 44.25
CA PRO A 782 12.35 -9.28 45.49
C PRO A 782 13.34 -8.65 46.49
N HIS A 783 14.45 -8.09 46.00
CA HIS A 783 15.45 -7.43 46.83
C HIS A 783 14.94 -6.10 47.40
N ILE A 784 14.26 -5.28 46.59
CA ILE A 784 13.60 -4.04 47.05
C ILE A 784 12.58 -4.34 48.14
N LEU A 785 11.75 -5.38 47.96
CA LEU A 785 10.73 -5.76 48.93
C LEU A 785 11.35 -6.25 50.24
N THR A 786 12.47 -6.98 50.14
CA THR A 786 13.23 -7.47 51.30
C THR A 786 13.82 -6.31 52.09
N ASP A 787 14.55 -5.40 51.46
CA ASP A 787 15.13 -4.23 52.12
C ASP A 787 14.06 -3.29 52.69
N MET A 788 12.95 -3.07 51.96
CA MET A 788 11.84 -2.25 52.44
C MET A 788 11.23 -2.85 53.71
N ARG A 789 11.04 -4.17 53.75
CA ARG A 789 10.57 -4.87 54.96
C ARG A 789 11.54 -4.66 56.11
N THR A 790 12.83 -4.88 55.90
CA THR A 790 13.87 -4.74 56.94
C THR A 790 13.92 -3.31 57.48
N TYR A 791 13.90 -2.30 56.62
CA TYR A 791 13.91 -0.90 57.05
C TYR A 791 12.64 -0.51 57.78
N PHE A 792 11.47 -0.95 57.30
CA PHE A 792 10.20 -0.65 57.94
C PHE A 792 10.06 -1.32 59.31
N GLU A 793 10.52 -2.56 59.45
CA GLU A 793 10.55 -3.28 60.71
C GLU A 793 11.45 -2.57 61.73
N ARG A 794 12.64 -2.11 61.32
CA ARG A 794 13.56 -1.32 62.17
C ARG A 794 12.95 0.03 62.59
N LEU A 795 12.38 0.77 61.64
CA LEU A 795 11.78 2.10 61.91
C LEU A 795 10.56 2.02 62.83
N THR A 796 9.90 0.87 62.86
CA THR A 796 8.69 0.63 63.67
C THR A 796 8.98 -0.17 64.94
N ASP A 797 10.24 -0.40 65.28
CA ASP A 797 10.69 -1.18 66.45
C ASP A 797 10.03 -2.58 66.52
N GLY A 798 9.99 -3.26 65.37
CA GLY A 798 9.42 -4.62 65.25
C GLY A 798 7.89 -4.68 65.30
N LYS A 799 7.19 -3.53 65.34
CA LYS A 799 5.72 -3.51 65.35
C LYS A 799 5.13 -4.06 64.06
N TYR A 800 5.70 -3.72 62.90
CA TYR A 800 5.24 -4.21 61.61
C TYR A 800 6.31 -5.10 60.97
N THR A 801 5.96 -6.36 60.72
CA THR A 801 6.92 -7.41 60.41
C THR A 801 6.86 -7.88 58.96
N GLN A 802 5.81 -7.52 58.20
CA GLN A 802 5.68 -7.93 56.81
C GLN A 802 4.93 -6.91 55.96
N ILE A 803 5.36 -6.76 54.72
CA ILE A 803 4.68 -5.99 53.67
C ILE A 803 4.28 -6.97 52.57
N ILE A 804 3.00 -7.02 52.22
CA ILE A 804 2.38 -7.99 51.32
C ILE A 804 1.88 -7.24 50.08
N PHE A 805 2.34 -7.67 48.92
CA PHE A 805 1.91 -7.13 47.63
C PHE A 805 0.89 -8.06 46.99
N GLN A 806 -0.29 -7.52 46.63
CA GLN A 806 -1.34 -8.25 45.94
C GLN A 806 -1.77 -7.48 44.69
N LYS A 807 -2.42 -8.16 43.73
CA LYS A 807 -3.05 -7.49 42.56
C LYS A 807 -3.99 -6.35 42.97
N SER A 808 -4.56 -6.43 44.17
CA SER A 808 -5.49 -5.47 44.76
C SER A 808 -4.84 -4.37 45.61
N GLY A 809 -3.52 -4.30 45.75
CA GLY A 809 -2.79 -3.25 46.48
C GLY A 809 -1.80 -3.75 47.53
N LEU A 810 -1.19 -2.79 48.26
CA LEU A 810 -0.24 -3.03 49.36
C LEU A 810 -1.00 -3.33 50.66
N LYS A 811 -0.57 -4.34 51.41
CA LYS A 811 -1.05 -4.61 52.77
C LYS A 811 0.11 -4.77 53.74
N ILE A 812 -0.10 -4.40 54.99
CA ILE A 812 0.94 -4.36 56.01
C ILE A 812 0.49 -5.23 57.16
N ARG A 813 1.31 -6.21 57.54
CA ARG A 813 1.04 -7.10 58.66
C ARG A 813 1.80 -6.64 59.89
N GLN A 814 1.07 -6.46 60.97
CA GLN A 814 1.62 -6.21 62.30
C GLN A 814 2.09 -7.52 62.95
N ASN A 815 2.96 -7.44 63.96
CA ASN A 815 3.48 -8.58 64.71
C ASN A 815 2.43 -9.51 65.33
N ASP A 816 1.23 -9.00 65.64
CA ASP A 816 0.09 -9.75 66.15
C ASP A 816 -0.75 -10.45 65.06
N GLY A 817 -0.37 -10.30 63.80
CA GLY A 817 -1.05 -10.89 62.64
C GLY A 817 -2.11 -9.99 62.00
N THR A 818 -2.45 -8.84 62.62
CA THR A 818 -3.41 -7.88 62.07
C THR A 818 -2.89 -7.29 60.76
N VAL A 819 -3.78 -7.15 59.77
CA VAL A 819 -3.44 -6.62 58.44
C VAL A 819 -4.10 -5.25 58.25
N PHE A 820 -3.28 -4.27 57.89
CA PHE A 820 -3.68 -2.88 57.62
C PHE A 820 -3.45 -2.53 56.15
N GLU A 821 -4.33 -1.73 55.59
CA GLU A 821 -4.08 -0.96 54.37
C GLU A 821 -3.27 0.32 54.71
N PRO A 822 -2.50 0.89 53.77
CA PRO A 822 -1.65 2.06 54.05
C PRO A 822 -2.39 3.26 54.64
N PHE A 823 -3.63 3.51 54.21
CA PHE A 823 -4.46 4.61 54.70
C PHE A 823 -4.98 4.41 56.14
N GLU A 824 -4.89 3.19 56.68
CA GLU A 824 -5.29 2.85 58.06
C GLU A 824 -4.14 3.07 59.07
N LEU A 825 -2.92 3.33 58.58
CA LEU A 825 -1.76 3.61 59.42
C LEU A 825 -1.82 5.01 60.03
N SER A 826 -1.16 5.17 61.17
CA SER A 826 -0.93 6.50 61.73
C SER A 826 0.00 7.31 60.83
N GLN A 827 -0.09 8.64 60.92
CA GLN A 827 0.73 9.55 60.11
C GLN A 827 2.23 9.30 60.28
N GLY A 828 2.72 9.08 61.50
CA GLY A 828 4.13 8.76 61.73
C GLY A 828 4.54 7.40 61.15
N THR A 829 3.65 6.41 61.18
CA THR A 829 3.91 5.08 60.63
C THR A 829 3.94 5.09 59.09
N ILE A 830 3.02 5.83 58.45
CA ILE A 830 3.01 5.91 56.99
C ILE A 830 4.24 6.67 56.46
N GLU A 831 4.69 7.72 57.16
CA GLU A 831 5.96 8.40 56.86
C GLU A 831 7.16 7.43 56.91
N GLN A 832 7.21 6.55 57.92
CA GLN A 832 8.25 5.51 58.03
C GLN A 832 8.19 4.49 56.90
N LEU A 833 6.98 4.10 56.46
CA LEU A 833 6.81 3.20 55.32
C LEU A 833 7.38 3.81 54.04
N TYR A 834 7.09 5.09 53.78
CA TYR A 834 7.62 5.79 52.61
C TYR A 834 9.14 5.94 52.68
N ILE A 835 9.71 6.24 53.84
CA ILE A 835 11.16 6.31 54.02
C ILE A 835 11.81 4.94 53.77
N ALA A 836 11.28 3.87 54.36
CA ALA A 836 11.75 2.51 54.14
C ALA A 836 11.72 2.13 52.66
N MET A 837 10.63 2.45 51.96
CA MET A 837 10.45 2.21 50.54
C MET A 837 11.47 2.97 49.69
N ARG A 838 11.65 4.28 49.94
CA ARG A 838 12.61 5.11 49.20
C ARG A 838 14.04 4.67 49.44
N PHE A 839 14.42 4.36 50.68
CA PHE A 839 15.76 3.87 51.00
C PHE A 839 16.04 2.51 50.36
N ALA A 840 15.09 1.57 50.42
CA ALA A 840 15.20 0.28 49.76
C ALA A 840 15.35 0.45 48.25
N PHE A 841 14.56 1.35 47.66
CA PHE A 841 14.65 1.63 46.24
C PHE A 841 16.01 2.20 45.83
N ILE A 842 16.46 3.29 46.49
CA ILE A 842 17.74 3.94 46.17
C ILE A 842 18.90 2.96 46.33
N LYS A 843 18.88 2.12 47.38
CA LYS A 843 19.92 1.09 47.57
C LYS A 843 19.96 0.07 46.42
N ASN A 844 18.81 -0.43 45.99
CA ASN A 844 18.72 -1.50 44.99
C ASN A 844 18.76 -1.00 43.52
N THR A 845 18.86 0.31 43.32
CA THR A 845 18.96 0.93 41.98
C THR A 845 20.19 1.81 41.79
N ALA A 846 21.10 1.82 42.76
CA ALA A 846 22.30 2.65 42.74
C ALA A 846 23.31 2.31 41.63
N ASP A 847 23.24 1.12 41.06
CA ASP A 847 24.00 0.73 39.87
C ASP A 847 23.42 1.33 38.58
N ILE A 848 22.11 1.59 38.55
CA ILE A 848 21.41 2.19 37.41
C ILE A 848 21.44 3.73 37.48
N ALA A 849 21.02 4.27 38.63
CA ALA A 849 20.95 5.69 38.89
C ALA A 849 21.37 5.95 40.34
N ASN A 850 22.42 6.74 40.54
CA ASN A 850 22.91 7.10 41.86
C ASN A 850 23.16 8.59 41.92
N MET A 851 22.14 9.32 42.39
CA MET A 851 22.13 10.75 42.58
C MET A 851 22.33 11.12 44.06
N PRO A 852 22.91 12.30 44.36
CA PRO A 852 23.00 12.79 45.73
C PRO A 852 21.63 12.95 46.39
N ILE A 853 21.49 12.46 47.62
CA ILE A 853 20.29 12.57 48.43
C ILE A 853 20.33 13.89 49.21
N LEU A 854 19.23 14.65 49.18
CA LEU A 854 19.04 15.85 49.98
C LEU A 854 18.01 15.57 51.07
N VAL A 855 18.41 15.69 52.33
CA VAL A 855 17.51 15.54 53.47
C VAL A 855 17.42 16.88 54.19
N ASP A 856 16.28 17.58 54.07
CA ASP A 856 16.07 18.91 54.66
C ASP A 856 15.01 18.83 55.76
N ASP A 857 15.48 18.79 57.02
CA ASP A 857 14.66 18.63 58.23
C ASP A 857 13.65 17.46 58.17
N GLY A 858 13.93 16.44 57.35
CA GLY A 858 12.97 15.38 57.00
C GLY A 858 12.49 14.48 58.15
N PHE A 859 13.12 14.54 59.33
CA PHE A 859 12.86 13.63 60.46
C PHE A 859 12.47 14.35 61.76
N VAL A 860 12.03 15.62 61.68
CA VAL A 860 11.64 16.41 62.87
C VAL A 860 10.45 15.78 63.63
N ASN A 861 9.55 15.09 62.93
CA ASN A 861 8.37 14.44 63.53
C ASN A 861 8.67 13.10 64.23
N PHE A 862 9.91 12.63 64.20
CA PHE A 862 10.28 11.34 64.79
C PHE A 862 10.70 11.52 66.25
N ASP A 863 10.31 10.56 67.09
CA ASP A 863 10.84 10.45 68.46
C ASP A 863 12.34 10.10 68.44
N ASN A 864 13.02 10.30 69.57
CA ASN A 864 14.47 10.10 69.67
C ASN A 864 14.89 8.66 69.31
N THR A 865 14.10 7.66 69.71
CA THR A 865 14.36 6.25 69.38
C THR A 865 14.36 6.01 67.87
N ARG A 866 13.41 6.57 67.14
CA ARG A 866 13.32 6.45 65.68
C ARG A 866 14.36 7.27 64.94
N LYS A 867 14.70 8.47 65.46
CA LYS A 867 15.78 9.29 64.91
C LYS A 867 17.10 8.53 64.90
N GLU A 868 17.42 7.81 65.97
CA GLU A 868 18.62 6.97 66.05
C GLU A 868 18.64 5.90 64.95
N VAL A 869 17.54 5.18 64.75
CA VAL A 869 17.41 4.20 63.67
C VAL A 869 17.59 4.86 62.30
N VAL A 870 17.01 6.03 62.07
CA VAL A 870 17.20 6.76 60.81
C VAL A 870 18.66 7.16 60.60
N TYR A 871 19.37 7.62 61.63
CA TYR A 871 20.78 7.99 61.50
C TYR A 871 21.66 6.79 61.15
N GLU A 872 21.37 5.62 61.71
CA GLU A 872 22.01 4.36 61.29
C GLU A 872 21.72 4.04 59.83
N LEU A 873 20.45 4.12 59.41
CA LEU A 873 20.04 3.87 58.02
C LEU A 873 20.68 4.85 57.03
N LEU A 874 20.80 6.13 57.37
CA LEU A 874 21.51 7.12 56.55
C LEU A 874 22.99 6.76 56.42
N ARG A 875 23.63 6.30 57.49
CA ARG A 875 25.02 5.87 57.46
C ARG A 875 25.20 4.63 56.57
N GLU A 876 24.32 3.65 56.69
CA GLU A 876 24.31 2.47 55.81
C GLU A 876 24.09 2.87 54.34
N LEU A 877 23.12 3.75 54.07
CA LEU A 877 22.80 4.20 52.72
C LEU A 877 23.91 5.08 52.12
N SER A 878 24.68 5.79 52.95
CA SER A 878 25.79 6.64 52.50
C SER A 878 26.93 5.87 51.84
N ALA A 879 27.07 4.57 52.12
CA ALA A 879 27.99 3.69 51.40
C ALA A 879 27.61 3.55 49.91
N THR A 880 26.34 3.76 49.59
CA THR A 880 25.77 3.58 48.26
C THR A 880 25.56 4.91 47.54
N ALA A 881 24.97 5.90 48.20
CA ALA A 881 24.65 7.21 47.61
C ALA A 881 25.09 8.35 48.53
N GLN A 882 25.62 9.44 47.95
CA GLN A 882 26.02 10.60 48.75
C GLN A 882 24.79 11.26 49.39
N ILE A 883 24.88 11.66 50.65
CA ILE A 883 23.78 12.25 51.42
C ILE A 883 24.19 13.60 52.00
N PHE A 884 23.42 14.64 51.68
CA PHE A 884 23.48 15.93 52.33
C PHE A 884 22.33 16.05 53.31
N PHE A 885 22.64 16.03 54.60
CA PHE A 885 21.67 16.19 55.67
C PHE A 885 21.70 17.60 56.23
N PHE A 886 20.61 18.33 56.10
CA PHE A 886 20.42 19.67 56.62
C PHE A 886 19.52 19.61 57.85
N THR A 887 20.03 20.08 58.99
CA THR A 887 19.21 20.16 60.20
C THR A 887 19.63 21.27 61.16
N PHE A 888 18.72 21.65 62.05
CA PHE A 888 19.01 22.49 63.22
C PHE A 888 19.22 21.66 64.50
N ASP A 889 18.95 20.36 64.47
CA ASP A 889 19.04 19.48 65.65
C ASP A 889 20.50 19.24 66.04
N ARG A 890 20.96 19.90 67.11
CA ARG A 890 22.35 19.76 67.59
C ARG A 890 22.64 18.41 68.21
N THR A 891 21.63 17.62 68.57
CA THR A 891 21.84 16.30 69.19
C THR A 891 22.52 15.33 68.22
N VAL A 892 22.35 15.53 66.91
CA VAL A 892 22.95 14.68 65.87
C VAL A 892 24.47 14.84 65.74
N VAL A 893 25.05 15.94 66.22
CA VAL A 893 26.49 16.24 66.08
C VAL A 893 27.37 15.12 66.61
N GLN A 894 26.96 14.45 67.69
CA GLN A 894 27.71 13.35 68.29
C GLN A 894 27.75 12.08 67.42
N LYS A 895 26.94 12.01 66.36
CA LYS A 895 26.83 10.87 65.44
C LYS A 895 27.63 11.06 64.15
N PHE A 896 28.24 12.23 63.97
CA PHE A 896 29.03 12.60 62.79
C PHE A 896 30.46 12.95 63.22
N SER A 897 31.44 12.65 62.36
CA SER A 897 32.82 13.10 62.56
C SER A 897 32.97 14.58 62.20
N GLU A 898 33.99 15.27 62.73
CA GLU A 898 34.18 16.71 62.51
C GLU A 898 34.29 17.07 61.01
N GLU A 899 34.91 16.20 60.21
CA GLU A 899 35.06 16.37 58.75
C GLU A 899 33.74 16.29 57.97
N GLN A 900 32.72 15.64 58.56
CA GLN A 900 31.40 15.52 57.96
C GLN A 900 30.51 16.74 58.27
N ILE A 901 30.95 17.69 59.10
CA ILE A 901 30.10 18.74 59.64
C ILE A 901 30.48 20.10 59.06
N SER A 902 29.50 20.78 58.47
CA SER A 902 29.57 22.18 58.09
C SER A 902 28.57 23.00 58.91
N VAL A 903 29.09 23.83 59.82
CA VAL A 903 28.26 24.73 60.63
C VAL A 903 27.96 26.00 59.84
N LEU A 904 26.67 26.27 59.62
CA LEU A 904 26.16 27.43 58.91
C LEU A 904 25.80 28.53 59.91
N ASN A 905 26.34 29.72 59.69
CA ASN A 905 26.09 30.92 60.51
C ASN A 905 24.96 31.79 59.94
#